data_AF-A0A1A9QCA3-F1
#
_entry.id   AF-A0A1A9QCA3-F1
#
_cell.length_a   1.000
_cell.length_b   1.000
_cell.length_c   1.000
_cell.angle_alpha   90.00
_cell.angle_beta   90.00
_cell.angle_gamma   90.00
#
_symmetry.space_group_name_H-M   'P 1'
#
loop_
_entity.id
_entity.type
_entity.pdbx_description
1 polymer ?
#
loop_
_entity_poly.entity_id
_entity_poly.type
_entity_poly.pdbx_seq_one_letter_code
_entity_poly.pdbx_strand_id
1 'polypeptide(L)'
;MLNKKVIVASAFPCLSGIGFLGSNPTNVHYKIMVNYNGQADLLLSLQIFPDYYPYQFKKTTLYDYLTNVNDYLVVNEHTSPEKKKLKEGLQKRLDDLLGNVKEFGPSLWNEDLYETGLVFKNDQQWSNRSTSILFLEQFIADDFVDINESTNSLPAYKDLIITNYRAARDPYTIFSKKVFKCFEEDAVKTVSSSEEQCDVGQGQGQGKQLAEKFKQYIKDYSQDKINSLYRFGKYIYFWNNLFKKAGSNLKELGVESWIKKENLFALEKEQDKEIADRYSKIIFGPEETKKLDEWSSSSSSGTFKSNYLLASNTGISLVHHPALEQTTLPGSAPLAEGSQKEVIVFLFQFAALIDEYVKRKNGNFKTDFAGDPREDFMKSALQNAKVMAKNLEDRISNIRKYFQKIEVVDPSFDPSKLSTTSPINNNKSKAFAIVTYPPSSFGAGEATIQSMSKFPFLYTDIGLRQVFPTNLKKTNGDHISWEDEIFSVDDNGWWWKIGNVNLDSSNLFQFENQADSLLVLANPEDWNLINDKNAVTLKSLGTLLKGEKDIDAGKVNKEKYPVSYNKYHLWNEGLRSPIALNLLLDNLVNIFQRQYDPKFVKSKGENQNGCYAKAMDWGNYWHEAFIAGKSCEKNLIQVQSECKVN
;
A
#
# COMPACT_ATOMS: atom_id res chain seq x y z
N MET A 1 44.67 -1.88 26.79
CA MET A 1 45.53 -0.83 26.24
C MET A 1 44.90 -0.33 24.94
N LEU A 2 44.64 0.98 24.85
CA LEU A 2 44.15 1.66 23.64
C LEU A 2 45.22 1.74 22.54
N ASN A 3 44.81 1.74 21.27
CA ASN A 3 45.50 2.45 20.17
C ASN A 3 44.46 2.73 19.06
N LYS A 4 43.86 3.92 18.89
CA LYS A 4 44.30 5.24 18.37
C LYS A 4 44.67 5.27 16.87
N LYS A 5 43.89 6.09 16.12
CA LYS A 5 44.09 6.70 14.77
C LYS A 5 43.71 5.77 13.61
N VAL A 6 42.73 6.11 12.77
CA VAL A 6 42.74 7.27 11.86
C VAL A 6 41.41 8.04 11.87
N ILE A 7 41.50 9.32 12.23
CA ILE A 7 40.52 10.38 11.98
C ILE A 7 41.16 11.27 10.90
N VAL A 8 40.48 11.45 9.77
CA VAL A 8 40.67 12.55 8.81
C VAL A 8 39.24 12.94 8.40
N ALA A 9 38.61 13.93 9.03
CA ALA A 9 38.78 15.36 8.81
C ALA A 9 38.47 15.79 7.36
N SER A 10 37.18 15.93 7.06
CA SER A 10 36.69 16.88 6.05
C SER A 10 35.73 17.85 6.77
N ALA A 11 36.28 19.02 7.09
CA ALA A 11 35.56 20.14 7.67
C ALA A 11 35.06 21.08 6.56
N PHE A 12 33.85 21.62 6.76
CA PHE A 12 33.35 22.99 6.51
C PHE A 12 31.95 23.03 5.87
N PRO A 13 31.07 24.00 6.20
CA PRO A 13 30.97 24.84 7.40
C PRO A 13 29.60 24.72 8.10
N CYS A 14 29.64 24.80 9.44
CA CYS A 14 28.52 25.29 10.25
C CYS A 14 28.20 26.75 9.89
N LEU A 15 26.92 27.08 9.74
CA LEU A 15 26.34 28.37 10.16
C LEU A 15 24.80 28.26 10.18
N SER A 16 24.26 27.67 11.24
CA SER A 16 22.94 27.99 11.80
C SER A 16 22.78 27.29 13.15
N GLY A 17 23.48 27.80 14.16
CA GLY A 17 23.29 27.38 15.54
C GLY A 17 23.23 28.59 16.45
N ILE A 18 22.03 29.04 16.80
CA ILE A 18 21.68 29.72 18.06
C ILE A 18 20.18 29.45 18.26
N GLY A 19 19.70 28.69 19.25
CA GLY A 19 20.39 27.99 20.32
C GLY A 19 19.44 27.04 21.04
N PHE A 20 20.02 26.03 21.68
CA PHE A 20 19.37 25.22 22.72
C PHE A 20 20.47 24.71 23.65
N LEU A 21 20.99 25.60 24.50
CA LEU A 21 21.79 25.22 25.67
C LEU A 21 21.07 25.80 26.89
N GLY A 22 20.27 24.96 27.54
CA GLY A 22 19.63 25.29 28.81
C GLY A 22 18.19 24.80 28.94
N SER A 23 17.97 23.49 29.03
CA SER A 23 16.80 22.95 29.73
C SER A 23 17.11 21.53 30.21
N ASN A 24 16.83 21.26 31.49
CA ASN A 24 16.73 19.91 32.05
C ASN A 24 15.99 18.98 31.06
N PRO A 25 16.33 17.68 30.95
CA PRO A 25 15.57 16.77 30.11
C PRO A 25 14.20 16.60 30.75
N THR A 26 13.23 17.42 30.33
CA THR A 26 11.83 17.21 30.63
C THR A 26 11.45 15.95 29.87
N ASN A 27 11.40 14.80 30.55
CA ASN A 27 10.85 13.58 29.97
C ASN A 27 9.44 13.88 29.50
N VAL A 28 9.25 13.99 28.18
CA VAL A 28 7.93 14.25 27.60
C VAL A 28 7.18 12.92 27.58
N HIS A 29 6.00 12.89 28.18
CA HIS A 29 5.15 11.70 28.21
C HIS A 29 3.97 11.83 27.25
N TYR A 30 3.85 10.83 26.38
CA TYR A 30 2.78 10.65 25.41
C TYR A 30 1.82 9.55 25.85
N LYS A 31 0.54 9.61 25.46
CA LYS A 31 -0.37 8.47 25.66
C LYS A 31 -0.24 7.49 24.51
N ILE A 32 -0.26 7.99 23.29
CA ILE A 32 -0.07 7.24 22.05
C ILE A 32 1.05 7.89 21.27
N MET A 33 2.08 7.10 20.97
CA MET A 33 3.18 7.50 20.10
C MET A 33 3.25 6.52 18.93
N VAL A 34 3.49 7.04 17.73
CA VAL A 34 3.69 6.23 16.53
C VAL A 34 5.01 6.63 15.87
N ASN A 35 5.64 5.70 15.16
CA ASN A 35 6.92 5.94 14.50
C ASN A 35 6.82 6.19 13.00
N TYR A 36 5.65 5.97 12.43
CA TYR A 36 5.40 6.09 11.00
C TYR A 36 4.11 6.88 10.70
N ASN A 37 4.15 7.72 9.66
CA ASN A 37 3.04 8.60 9.30
C ASN A 37 1.80 7.80 8.84
N GLY A 38 1.99 6.68 8.14
CA GLY A 38 0.88 5.80 7.75
C GLY A 38 0.09 5.25 8.95
N GLN A 39 0.74 5.00 10.09
CA GLN A 39 0.04 4.61 11.32
C GLN A 39 -0.77 5.78 11.89
N ALA A 40 -0.19 6.98 11.87
CA ALA A 40 -0.87 8.19 12.32
C ALA A 40 -2.14 8.45 11.49
N ASP A 41 -2.07 8.28 10.17
CA ASP A 41 -3.22 8.47 9.28
C ASP A 41 -4.32 7.41 9.49
N LEU A 42 -3.95 6.16 9.79
CA LEU A 42 -4.93 5.13 10.18
C LEU A 42 -5.59 5.45 11.51
N LEU A 43 -4.81 5.90 12.50
CA LEU A 43 -5.33 6.36 13.79
C LEU A 43 -6.34 7.51 13.61
N LEU A 44 -5.98 8.52 12.81
CA LEU A 44 -6.87 9.61 12.46
C LEU A 44 -8.14 9.09 11.78
N SER A 45 -8.02 8.15 10.83
CA SER A 45 -9.15 7.52 10.16
C SER A 45 -10.06 6.76 11.12
N LEU A 46 -9.53 6.23 12.23
CA LEU A 46 -10.28 5.59 13.32
C LEU A 46 -10.80 6.60 14.37
N GLN A 47 -10.56 7.90 14.18
CA GLN A 47 -10.86 8.99 15.12
C GLN A 47 -10.05 8.95 16.42
N ILE A 48 -8.89 8.29 16.41
CA ILE A 48 -7.95 8.23 17.52
C ILE A 48 -6.80 9.17 17.18
N PHE A 49 -6.62 10.26 17.92
CA PHE A 49 -5.48 11.16 17.66
C PHE A 49 -4.22 10.64 18.39
N PRO A 50 -3.06 10.51 17.71
CA PRO A 50 -1.81 10.27 18.39
C PRO A 50 -1.35 11.54 19.12
N ASP A 51 -0.55 11.42 20.18
CA ASP A 51 0.08 12.60 20.78
C ASP A 51 1.29 13.07 19.96
N TYR A 52 1.95 12.13 19.28
CA TYR A 52 3.09 12.39 18.40
C TYR A 52 2.78 11.98 16.97
N TYR A 53 2.88 12.93 16.04
CA TYR A 53 2.68 12.68 14.61
C TYR A 53 4.02 12.82 13.86
N PRO A 54 4.56 11.75 13.27
CA PRO A 54 5.77 11.82 12.46
C PRO A 54 5.50 12.39 11.06
N TYR A 55 6.32 13.33 10.60
CA TYR A 55 6.32 13.80 9.21
C TYR A 55 6.86 12.73 8.25
N GLN A 56 6.50 12.87 6.97
CA GLN A 56 7.20 12.13 5.91
C GLN A 56 8.67 12.53 5.88
N PHE A 57 9.52 11.58 5.46
CA PHE A 57 10.93 11.79 5.19
C PHE A 57 11.22 13.09 4.40
N LYS A 58 12.14 13.92 4.92
CA LYS A 58 12.53 15.24 4.36
C LYS A 58 11.37 16.23 4.18
N LYS A 59 10.24 16.02 4.84
CA LYS A 59 9.12 16.97 4.87
C LYS A 59 8.98 17.55 6.27
N THR A 60 8.53 18.79 6.33
CA THR A 60 8.28 19.53 7.57
C THR A 60 6.81 19.91 7.74
N THR A 61 5.95 19.41 6.84
CA THR A 61 4.52 19.71 6.79
C THR A 61 3.73 18.42 6.62
N LEU A 62 2.48 18.45 7.06
CA LEU A 62 1.52 17.39 6.78
C LEU A 62 1.19 17.33 5.29
N TYR A 63 0.62 16.21 4.86
CA TYR A 63 0.10 16.10 3.50
C TYR A 63 -1.08 17.03 3.28
N ASP A 64 -1.12 17.64 2.10
CA ASP A 64 -2.24 18.47 1.64
C ASP A 64 -3.60 17.73 1.71
N TYR A 65 -3.62 16.40 1.56
CA TYR A 65 -4.87 15.64 1.66
C TYR A 65 -5.44 15.55 3.10
N LEU A 66 -4.71 16.05 4.10
CA LEU A 66 -5.15 16.19 5.49
C LEU A 66 -5.45 17.65 5.87
N THR A 67 -4.73 18.61 5.29
CA THR A 67 -4.83 20.04 5.64
C THR A 67 -5.62 20.87 4.62
N ASN A 68 -5.78 20.36 3.40
CA ASN A 68 -6.43 21.02 2.27
C ASN A 68 -7.36 20.03 1.55
N VAL A 69 -8.19 19.30 2.28
CA VAL A 69 -9.02 18.20 1.71
C VAL A 69 -9.94 18.67 0.59
N ASN A 70 -10.34 19.94 0.63
CA ASN A 70 -11.22 20.55 -0.36
C ASN A 70 -10.62 20.68 -1.75
N ASP A 71 -9.28 20.61 -1.88
CA ASP A 71 -8.60 20.56 -3.19
C ASP A 71 -8.85 19.23 -3.91
N TYR A 72 -9.16 18.18 -3.16
CA TYR A 72 -9.29 16.82 -3.66
C TYR A 72 -10.72 16.28 -3.60
N LEU A 73 -11.53 16.79 -2.65
CA LEU A 73 -12.91 16.39 -2.43
C LEU A 73 -13.81 16.99 -3.53
N VAL A 74 -14.41 16.12 -4.35
CA VAL A 74 -15.20 16.55 -5.50
C VAL A 74 -16.68 16.61 -5.11
N VAL A 75 -17.25 17.81 -5.17
CA VAL A 75 -18.66 18.09 -4.90
C VAL A 75 -19.21 19.06 -5.94
N ASN A 76 -20.34 18.70 -6.55
CA ASN A 76 -21.07 19.52 -7.52
C ASN A 76 -22.58 19.34 -7.35
N GLU A 77 -23.38 19.97 -8.22
CA GLU A 77 -24.84 19.93 -8.16
C GLU A 77 -25.44 18.51 -8.27
N HIS A 78 -24.72 17.57 -8.88
CA HIS A 78 -25.12 16.18 -9.07
C HIS A 78 -24.69 15.23 -7.94
N THR A 79 -24.02 15.73 -6.92
CA THR A 79 -23.66 14.94 -5.72
C THR A 79 -24.78 14.95 -4.68
N SER A 80 -24.84 13.89 -3.85
CA SER A 80 -25.86 13.72 -2.81
C SER A 80 -25.77 14.78 -1.71
N PRO A 81 -26.86 15.03 -0.95
CA PRO A 81 -26.82 15.87 0.25
C PRO A 81 -25.78 15.41 1.28
N GLU A 82 -25.61 14.10 1.46
CA GLU A 82 -24.64 13.50 2.37
C GLU A 82 -23.21 13.84 1.95
N LYS A 83 -22.93 13.81 0.65
CA LYS A 83 -21.63 14.22 0.10
C LYS A 83 -21.37 15.71 0.28
N LYS A 84 -22.40 16.56 0.18
CA LYS A 84 -22.29 18.00 0.48
C LYS A 84 -21.99 18.25 1.96
N LYS A 85 -22.67 17.55 2.87
CA LYS A 85 -22.38 17.58 4.32
C LYS A 85 -20.94 17.16 4.62
N LEU A 86 -20.45 16.13 3.94
CA LEU A 86 -19.06 15.69 4.08
C LEU A 86 -18.08 16.83 3.74
N LYS A 87 -18.33 17.60 2.67
CA LYS A 87 -17.49 18.76 2.31
C LYS A 87 -17.50 19.87 3.35
N GLU A 88 -18.63 20.07 4.02
CA GLU A 88 -18.75 21.06 5.10
C GLU A 88 -18.04 20.60 6.38
N GLY A 89 -17.99 19.29 6.65
CA GLY A 89 -17.51 18.74 7.93
C GLY A 89 -16.11 18.11 7.92
N LEU A 90 -15.60 17.64 6.78
CA LEU A 90 -14.38 16.80 6.75
C LEU A 90 -13.13 17.54 7.22
N GLN A 91 -12.84 18.72 6.65
CA GLN A 91 -11.66 19.51 7.06
C GLN A 91 -11.75 19.88 8.54
N LYS A 92 -12.92 20.37 8.98
CA LYS A 92 -13.15 20.72 10.39
C LYS A 92 -12.86 19.55 11.32
N ARG A 93 -13.34 18.35 10.99
CA ARG A 93 -13.10 17.17 11.83
C ARG A 93 -11.63 16.78 11.87
N LEU A 94 -10.92 16.89 10.75
CA LEU A 94 -9.48 16.66 10.70
C LEU A 94 -8.72 17.69 11.52
N ASP A 95 -9.08 18.97 11.41
CA ASP A 95 -8.51 20.05 12.22
C ASP A 95 -8.73 19.81 13.72
N ASP A 96 -9.94 19.35 14.11
CA ASP A 96 -10.25 19.00 15.50
C ASP A 96 -9.35 17.86 16.00
N LEU A 97 -9.14 16.79 15.20
CA LEU A 97 -8.27 15.66 15.59
C LEU A 97 -6.79 16.07 15.63
N LEU A 98 -6.32 16.78 14.61
CA LEU A 98 -4.94 17.26 14.50
C LEU A 98 -4.61 18.31 15.57
N GLY A 99 -5.57 19.14 15.96
CA GLY A 99 -5.42 20.12 17.03
C GLY A 99 -5.20 19.50 18.42
N ASN A 100 -5.46 18.19 18.58
CA ASN A 100 -5.16 17.44 19.80
C ASN A 100 -3.79 16.74 19.77
N VAL A 101 -3.07 16.79 18.65
CA VAL A 101 -1.69 16.28 18.56
C VAL A 101 -0.77 17.22 19.32
N LYS A 102 0.05 16.68 20.23
CA LYS A 102 0.94 17.49 21.08
C LYS A 102 2.21 17.90 20.36
N GLU A 103 2.75 17.02 19.53
CA GLU A 103 3.99 17.28 18.80
C GLU A 103 3.93 16.67 17.40
N PHE A 104 4.39 17.47 16.43
CA PHE A 104 4.74 16.99 15.10
C PHE A 104 6.25 17.02 14.95
N GLY A 105 6.84 15.95 14.45
CA GLY A 105 8.30 15.86 14.35
C GLY A 105 8.75 14.80 13.36
N PRO A 106 10.05 14.55 13.21
CA PRO A 106 10.54 13.52 12.31
C PRO A 106 10.15 12.11 12.80
N SER A 107 10.17 11.13 11.89
CA SER A 107 9.96 9.73 12.24
C SER A 107 11.05 9.17 13.18
N LEU A 108 10.86 7.98 13.77
CA LEU A 108 11.95 7.32 14.54
C LEU A 108 13.20 7.06 13.68
N TRP A 109 13.03 7.08 12.36
CA TRP A 109 14.04 6.80 11.35
C TRP A 109 14.77 8.08 10.94
N ASN A 110 16.08 7.97 10.70
CA ASN A 110 16.97 9.09 10.36
C ASN A 110 16.65 9.72 8.99
N GLU A 111 17.01 10.99 8.81
CA GLU A 111 16.77 11.87 7.65
C GLU A 111 17.66 11.58 6.43
N ASP A 112 18.69 10.74 6.60
CA ASP A 112 19.54 10.23 5.52
C ASP A 112 19.10 8.81 5.12
N LEU A 113 18.75 8.67 3.85
CA LEU A 113 18.05 7.54 3.23
C LEU A 113 18.66 6.15 3.57
N TYR A 114 17.81 5.25 4.11
CA TYR A 114 17.61 3.87 3.61
C TYR A 114 18.77 2.84 3.57
N GLU A 115 19.81 2.95 4.40
CA GLU A 115 20.76 1.82 4.60
C GLU A 115 20.73 1.19 6.02
N THR A 116 19.98 1.74 6.98
CA THR A 116 20.45 1.63 8.38
C THR A 116 19.44 1.39 9.51
N GLY A 117 18.13 1.45 9.29
CA GLY A 117 17.17 1.02 10.31
C GLY A 117 17.22 1.59 11.73
N LEU A 118 16.71 0.81 12.71
CA LEU A 118 16.69 1.17 14.15
C LEU A 118 18.11 1.35 14.71
N VAL A 119 19.12 0.92 13.94
CA VAL A 119 20.54 0.90 14.29
C VAL A 119 21.16 2.30 14.21
N PHE A 120 20.62 3.24 13.41
CA PHE A 120 21.17 4.60 13.25
C PHE A 120 20.13 5.71 13.50
N LYS A 121 19.24 5.49 14.48
CA LYS A 121 18.24 6.46 14.92
C LYS A 121 18.88 7.73 15.50
N ASN A 122 18.08 8.79 15.63
CA ASN A 122 18.45 9.95 16.45
C ASN A 122 18.25 9.63 17.95
N ASP A 123 19.24 8.99 18.58
CA ASP A 123 19.21 8.60 20.01
C ASP A 123 18.78 9.76 20.91
N GLN A 124 19.33 10.96 20.65
CA GLN A 124 19.10 12.16 21.45
C GLN A 124 17.65 12.65 21.42
N GLN A 125 16.95 12.45 20.29
CA GLN A 125 15.55 12.85 20.16
C GLN A 125 14.62 11.92 20.95
N TRP A 126 14.90 10.61 20.96
CA TRP A 126 13.94 9.60 21.42
C TRP A 126 14.22 9.06 22.82
N SER A 127 15.46 9.15 23.31
CA SER A 127 15.83 8.68 24.66
C SER A 127 15.12 9.45 25.78
N ASN A 128 14.65 10.67 25.50
CA ASN A 128 14.01 11.56 26.49
C ASN A 128 12.47 11.56 26.37
N ARG A 129 11.91 10.59 25.66
CA ARG A 129 10.47 10.46 25.44
C ARG A 129 9.96 9.18 26.07
N SER A 130 8.75 9.24 26.60
CA SER A 130 8.05 8.06 27.11
C SER A 130 6.62 8.01 26.60
N THR A 131 6.03 6.82 26.53
CA THR A 131 4.64 6.65 26.10
C THR A 131 3.90 5.56 26.87
N SER A 132 2.58 5.68 27.00
CA SER A 132 1.74 4.56 27.43
C SER A 132 1.72 3.47 26.36
N ILE A 133 1.41 3.82 25.12
CA ILE A 133 1.41 2.91 23.97
C ILE A 133 2.38 3.40 22.92
N LEU A 134 3.29 2.52 22.50
CA LEU A 134 4.10 2.70 21.30
C LEU A 134 3.54 1.82 20.19
N PHE A 135 3.07 2.44 19.10
CA PHE A 135 2.89 1.74 17.83
C PHE A 135 4.22 1.77 17.08
N LEU A 136 4.73 0.59 16.78
CA LEU A 136 5.99 0.41 16.09
C LEU A 136 5.73 -0.29 14.76
N GLU A 137 5.85 0.47 13.69
CA GLU A 137 5.88 -0.03 12.33
C GLU A 137 7.22 -0.71 12.10
N GLN A 138 7.18 -2.02 11.90
CA GLN A 138 8.35 -2.86 11.73
C GLN A 138 8.73 -2.93 10.24
N PHE A 139 9.89 -2.37 9.90
CA PHE A 139 10.50 -2.57 8.59
C PHE A 139 11.40 -3.81 8.63
N ILE A 140 11.09 -4.78 7.77
CA ILE A 140 11.72 -6.13 7.74
C ILE A 140 13.25 -6.10 7.49
N ALA A 141 13.82 -4.95 7.11
CA ALA A 141 15.26 -4.76 6.95
C ALA A 141 15.99 -4.36 8.25
N ASP A 142 15.28 -4.08 9.34
CA ASP A 142 15.85 -3.44 10.54
C ASP A 142 15.75 -4.29 11.81
N ASP A 143 15.45 -5.58 11.66
CA ASP A 143 15.11 -6.41 12.79
C ASP A 143 16.35 -7.02 13.44
N PHE A 144 16.63 -6.52 14.65
CA PHE A 144 17.13 -7.37 15.72
C PHE A 144 16.36 -8.69 15.74
N VAL A 145 17.03 -9.80 16.07
CA VAL A 145 16.39 -11.12 16.03
C VAL A 145 15.18 -11.16 16.97
N ASP A 146 15.28 -10.44 18.07
CA ASP A 146 14.22 -10.08 18.98
C ASP A 146 14.15 -8.55 19.13
N ILE A 147 12.97 -7.95 18.98
CA ILE A 147 12.77 -6.51 19.17
C ILE A 147 13.11 -6.07 20.60
N ASN A 148 13.09 -6.98 21.57
CA ASN A 148 13.56 -6.73 22.94
C ASN A 148 15.09 -6.53 23.01
N GLU A 149 15.85 -6.95 22.00
CA GLU A 149 17.28 -6.64 21.87
C GLU A 149 17.49 -5.18 21.40
N SER A 150 16.45 -4.54 20.88
CA SER A 150 16.40 -3.10 20.59
C SER A 150 15.97 -2.26 21.80
N THR A 151 16.07 -2.75 23.04
CA THR A 151 15.55 -2.04 24.24
C THR A 151 16.24 -0.71 24.55
N ASN A 152 17.48 -0.49 24.09
CA ASN A 152 18.13 0.83 24.12
C ASN A 152 17.76 1.70 22.89
N SER A 153 17.09 1.07 21.92
CA SER A 153 16.54 1.48 20.62
C SER A 153 15.30 2.39 20.64
N LEU A 154 14.43 2.20 21.62
CA LEU A 154 13.06 2.74 21.59
C LEU A 154 12.80 3.74 22.73
N PRO A 155 11.86 4.67 22.57
CA PRO A 155 11.34 5.46 23.69
C PRO A 155 10.85 4.55 24.82
N ALA A 156 10.88 5.00 26.07
CA ALA A 156 10.33 4.20 27.17
C ALA A 156 8.81 3.98 26.98
N TYR A 157 8.32 2.75 26.98
CA TYR A 157 6.90 2.44 26.79
C TYR A 157 6.34 1.47 27.84
N LYS A 158 5.03 1.54 28.10
CA LYS A 158 4.32 0.52 28.91
C LYS A 158 3.86 -0.65 28.06
N ASP A 159 3.26 -0.36 26.91
CA ASP A 159 2.77 -1.35 25.97
C ASP A 159 3.32 -1.07 24.55
N LEU A 160 3.68 -2.14 23.86
CA LEU A 160 4.17 -2.11 22.48
C LEU A 160 3.17 -2.83 21.57
N ILE A 161 2.74 -2.14 20.51
CA ILE A 161 1.94 -2.71 19.43
C ILE A 161 2.78 -2.68 18.16
N ILE A 162 3.13 -3.87 17.66
CA ILE A 162 3.93 -4.01 16.44
C ILE A 162 2.97 -4.14 15.25
N THR A 163 3.15 -3.28 14.25
CA THR A 163 2.40 -3.30 12.99
C THR A 163 3.36 -3.50 11.82
N ASN A 164 2.84 -3.96 10.70
CA ASN A 164 3.63 -4.09 9.49
C ASN A 164 2.73 -3.86 8.27
N TYR A 165 2.89 -2.70 7.64
CA TYR A 165 2.24 -2.30 6.41
C TYR A 165 2.54 -3.29 5.27
N ARG A 166 3.77 -3.81 5.20
CA ARG A 166 4.13 -4.82 4.19
C ARG A 166 3.39 -6.14 4.41
N ALA A 167 2.99 -6.41 5.66
CA ALA A 167 2.10 -7.52 6.01
C ALA A 167 0.64 -7.24 5.68
N ALA A 168 0.35 -6.25 4.84
CA ALA A 168 -0.97 -6.05 4.28
C ALA A 168 -1.19 -6.80 2.94
N ARG A 169 -0.18 -7.58 2.50
CA ARG A 169 -0.20 -8.41 1.29
C ARG A 169 -0.30 -9.88 1.62
N ASP A 170 -0.75 -10.70 0.66
CA ASP A 170 -0.91 -12.14 0.91
C ASP A 170 0.44 -12.78 1.29
N PRO A 171 0.50 -13.43 2.47
CA PRO A 171 1.69 -14.13 2.89
C PRO A 171 2.08 -15.27 1.94
N TYR A 172 1.12 -15.90 1.27
CA TYR A 172 1.30 -17.22 0.66
C TYR A 172 1.81 -17.18 -0.79
N THR A 173 2.30 -16.02 -1.23
CA THR A 173 2.64 -15.78 -2.63
C THR A 173 3.91 -16.44 -3.08
N ILE A 174 4.95 -16.27 -2.28
CA ILE A 174 6.25 -16.82 -2.58
C ILE A 174 6.36 -18.23 -2.00
N PHE A 175 5.93 -18.39 -0.75
CA PHE A 175 5.93 -19.66 -0.03
C PHE A 175 4.50 -20.09 0.30
N SER A 176 4.20 -21.38 0.17
CA SER A 176 2.84 -21.89 0.43
C SER A 176 2.45 -21.76 1.91
N LYS A 177 1.14 -21.78 2.19
CA LYS A 177 0.59 -21.83 3.56
C LYS A 177 1.20 -22.93 4.43
N LYS A 178 1.65 -24.04 3.82
CA LYS A 178 2.36 -25.13 4.51
C LYS A 178 3.69 -24.67 5.09
N VAL A 179 4.48 -23.90 4.34
CA VAL A 179 5.75 -23.33 4.82
C VAL A 179 5.50 -22.39 6.00
N PHE A 180 4.47 -21.55 5.91
CA PHE A 180 4.09 -20.65 7.02
C PHE A 180 3.74 -21.42 8.30
N LYS A 181 2.92 -22.48 8.20
CA LYS A 181 2.58 -23.33 9.35
C LYS A 181 3.81 -24.01 9.99
N CYS A 182 4.84 -24.36 9.22
CA CYS A 182 6.09 -24.92 9.76
C CYS A 182 6.92 -23.91 10.59
N PHE A 183 6.66 -22.61 10.44
CA PHE A 183 7.28 -21.55 11.23
C PHE A 183 6.54 -21.28 12.55
N GLU A 184 5.34 -21.86 12.75
CA GLU A 184 4.67 -21.83 14.06
C GLU A 184 5.56 -22.56 15.07
N GLU A 185 5.82 -21.94 16.23
CA GLU A 185 6.60 -22.58 17.29
C GLU A 185 5.86 -23.81 17.84
N ASP A 186 6.60 -24.84 18.28
CA ASP A 186 6.09 -26.10 18.86
C ASP A 186 5.13 -25.94 20.06
N ALA A 187 4.90 -24.72 20.54
CA ALA A 187 4.01 -24.40 21.65
C ALA A 187 2.51 -24.36 21.28
N VAL A 188 2.12 -24.51 20.01
CA VAL A 188 0.70 -24.49 19.58
C VAL A 188 0.30 -25.83 18.93
N LYS A 189 0.40 -26.92 19.69
CA LYS A 189 -0.22 -28.21 19.35
C LYS A 189 -1.69 -28.33 19.82
N THR A 190 -2.34 -27.22 20.14
CA THR A 190 -3.64 -27.21 20.81
C THR A 190 -4.68 -26.35 20.09
N VAL A 191 -4.88 -26.56 18.79
CA VAL A 191 -6.23 -26.38 18.23
C VAL A 191 -6.50 -27.51 17.23
N SER A 192 -7.37 -28.42 17.64
CA SER A 192 -7.94 -29.47 16.82
C SER A 192 -8.83 -28.87 15.73
N SER A 193 -8.31 -28.76 14.52
CA SER A 193 -9.13 -28.73 13.31
C SER A 193 -8.40 -29.52 12.23
N SER A 194 -9.13 -30.38 11.54
CA SER A 194 -8.70 -31.31 10.49
C SER A 194 -8.21 -30.64 9.20
N GLU A 195 -7.53 -29.49 9.29
CA GLU A 195 -7.04 -28.70 8.16
C GLU A 195 -5.50 -28.62 8.18
N GLU A 196 -4.85 -29.45 7.35
CA GLU A 196 -3.41 -29.49 7.05
C GLU A 196 -2.51 -29.12 8.25
N GLN A 197 -2.31 -30.05 9.17
CA GLN A 197 -1.23 -29.97 10.15
C GLN A 197 0.13 -29.84 9.42
N CYS A 198 1.19 -29.46 10.16
CA CYS A 198 2.58 -29.69 9.72
C CYS A 198 2.90 -31.20 9.51
N ASP A 199 1.90 -32.09 9.57
CA ASP A 199 2.07 -33.54 9.64
C ASP A 199 2.14 -34.26 8.29
N VAL A 200 3.35 -34.73 7.99
CA VAL A 200 3.75 -36.15 7.97
C VAL A 200 2.68 -37.16 7.52
N GLY A 201 2.15 -37.00 6.31
CA GLY A 201 1.38 -38.03 5.61
C GLY A 201 2.13 -38.54 4.39
N GLN A 202 2.27 -39.86 4.26
CA GLN A 202 3.03 -40.56 3.22
C GLN A 202 2.67 -40.09 1.80
N GLY A 203 3.49 -39.22 1.22
CA GLY A 203 3.32 -38.80 -0.18
C GLY A 203 4.03 -37.52 -0.63
N GLN A 204 4.38 -36.56 0.24
CA GLN A 204 4.99 -35.28 -0.20
C GLN A 204 5.96 -34.68 0.83
N GLY A 205 7.26 -35.01 0.73
CA GLY A 205 8.33 -34.55 1.63
C GLY A 205 8.92 -33.15 1.36
N GLN A 206 8.44 -32.42 0.35
CA GLN A 206 9.12 -31.24 -0.18
C GLN A 206 8.87 -29.94 0.63
N GLY A 207 7.62 -29.65 1.01
CA GLY A 207 7.27 -28.40 1.71
C GLY A 207 7.83 -28.32 3.14
N LYS A 208 7.89 -29.45 3.84
CA LYS A 208 8.46 -29.55 5.20
C LYS A 208 9.98 -29.40 5.18
N GLN A 209 10.68 -30.09 4.27
CA GLN A 209 12.13 -29.98 4.12
C GLN A 209 12.55 -28.55 3.77
N LEU A 210 11.87 -27.93 2.80
CA LEU A 210 12.10 -26.52 2.45
C LEU A 210 11.92 -25.63 3.68
N ALA A 211 10.83 -25.80 4.42
CA ALA A 211 10.54 -24.98 5.59
C ALA A 211 11.53 -25.18 6.75
N GLU A 212 11.97 -26.42 7.02
CA GLU A 212 12.98 -26.71 8.05
C GLU A 212 14.34 -26.10 7.70
N LYS A 213 14.79 -26.26 6.46
CA LYS A 213 16.03 -25.64 5.97
C LYS A 213 15.94 -24.12 5.99
N PHE A 214 14.79 -23.58 5.61
CA PHE A 214 14.55 -22.15 5.61
C PHE A 214 14.55 -21.59 7.04
N LYS A 215 13.83 -22.21 7.97
CA LYS A 215 13.81 -21.83 9.40
C LYS A 215 15.21 -21.88 10.02
N GLN A 216 15.98 -22.92 9.71
CA GLN A 216 17.37 -23.02 10.16
C GLN A 216 18.25 -21.91 9.58
N TYR A 217 18.08 -21.59 8.30
CA TYR A 217 18.79 -20.48 7.65
C TYR A 217 18.50 -19.13 8.32
N ILE A 218 17.25 -18.85 8.72
CA ILE A 218 16.91 -17.62 9.45
C ILE A 218 17.57 -17.59 10.83
N LYS A 219 17.58 -18.73 11.53
CA LYS A 219 18.18 -18.86 12.87
C LYS A 219 19.69 -18.65 12.85
N ASP A 220 20.37 -19.17 11.84
CA ASP A 220 21.83 -19.10 11.70
C ASP A 220 22.30 -17.86 10.92
N TYR A 221 21.36 -16.99 10.53
CA TYR A 221 21.68 -15.84 9.70
C TYR A 221 22.59 -14.86 10.46
N SER A 222 23.78 -14.68 9.91
CA SER A 222 24.88 -13.91 10.52
C SER A 222 25.57 -13.00 9.50
N GLN A 223 24.95 -12.79 8.34
CA GLN A 223 25.52 -11.93 7.30
C GLN A 223 25.30 -10.46 7.64
N ASP A 224 26.29 -9.63 7.34
CA ASP A 224 26.23 -8.17 7.55
C ASP A 224 25.15 -7.50 6.67
N LYS A 225 24.83 -8.08 5.51
CA LYS A 225 23.84 -7.55 4.56
C LYS A 225 22.61 -8.45 4.50
N ILE A 226 21.46 -7.93 4.92
CA ILE A 226 20.18 -8.64 4.91
C ILE A 226 19.66 -8.87 3.49
N ASN A 227 19.51 -10.13 3.10
CA ASN A 227 18.96 -10.54 1.80
C ASN A 227 17.46 -10.89 1.83
N SER A 228 16.86 -11.10 0.65
CA SER A 228 15.42 -11.36 0.46
C SER A 228 14.94 -12.58 1.24
N LEU A 229 15.69 -13.69 1.26
CA LEU A 229 15.34 -14.89 2.02
C LEU A 229 15.19 -14.60 3.51
N TYR A 230 16.15 -13.88 4.11
CA TYR A 230 16.05 -13.53 5.53
C TYR A 230 14.78 -12.75 5.84
N ARG A 231 14.47 -11.77 4.98
CA ARG A 231 13.28 -10.94 5.09
C ARG A 231 12.00 -11.74 5.00
N PHE A 232 11.90 -12.67 4.05
CA PHE A 232 10.72 -13.54 3.96
C PHE A 232 10.53 -14.40 5.22
N GLY A 233 11.61 -14.87 5.83
CA GLY A 233 11.52 -15.59 7.09
C GLY A 233 10.95 -14.74 8.23
N LYS A 234 11.45 -13.50 8.38
CA LYS A 234 10.93 -12.53 9.35
C LYS A 234 9.47 -12.15 9.08
N TYR A 235 9.11 -12.01 7.82
CA TYR A 235 7.74 -11.78 7.38
C TYR A 235 6.79 -12.92 7.77
N ILE A 236 7.23 -14.18 7.62
CA ILE A 236 6.48 -15.36 8.07
C ILE A 236 6.27 -15.31 9.59
N TYR A 237 7.31 -14.99 10.37
CA TYR A 237 7.18 -14.86 11.82
C TYR A 237 6.18 -13.79 12.23
N PHE A 238 6.21 -12.62 11.59
CA PHE A 238 5.24 -11.55 11.85
C PHE A 238 3.80 -12.04 11.61
N TRP A 239 3.53 -12.65 10.46
CA TRP A 239 2.20 -13.13 10.11
C TRP A 239 1.67 -14.20 11.08
N ASN A 240 2.51 -15.16 11.45
CA ASN A 240 2.15 -16.18 12.43
C ASN A 240 1.83 -15.55 13.80
N ASN A 241 2.63 -14.58 14.24
CA ASN A 241 2.39 -13.86 15.49
C ASN A 241 1.10 -13.02 15.47
N LEU A 242 0.84 -12.34 14.35
CA LEU A 242 -0.36 -11.54 14.14
C LEU A 242 -1.62 -12.41 14.19
N PHE A 243 -1.67 -13.52 13.44
CA PHE A 243 -2.82 -14.43 13.47
C PHE A 243 -2.97 -15.14 14.82
N LYS A 244 -1.87 -15.44 15.51
CA LYS A 244 -1.91 -15.99 16.87
C LYS A 244 -2.56 -15.01 17.86
N LYS A 245 -2.22 -13.71 17.77
CA LYS A 245 -2.71 -12.68 18.69
C LYS A 245 -4.11 -12.20 18.35
N ALA A 246 -4.41 -11.99 17.07
CA ALA A 246 -5.60 -11.25 16.64
C ALA A 246 -6.43 -12.00 15.57
N GLY A 247 -6.20 -13.31 15.38
CA GLY A 247 -6.81 -14.09 14.30
C GLY A 247 -8.34 -14.11 14.30
N SER A 248 -8.98 -14.15 15.48
CA SER A 248 -10.44 -14.07 15.58
C SER A 248 -10.99 -12.72 15.11
N ASN A 249 -10.33 -11.63 15.51
CA ASN A 249 -10.69 -10.26 15.12
C ASN A 249 -10.48 -10.05 13.62
N LEU A 250 -9.36 -10.53 13.08
CA LEU A 250 -9.07 -10.48 11.64
C LEU A 250 -10.10 -11.30 10.82
N LYS A 251 -10.55 -12.44 11.34
CA LYS A 251 -11.60 -13.25 10.73
C LYS A 251 -12.96 -12.54 10.77
N GLU A 252 -13.29 -11.87 11.87
CA GLU A 252 -14.51 -11.04 11.99
C GLU A 252 -14.55 -9.88 10.99
N LEU A 253 -13.38 -9.27 10.75
CA LEU A 253 -13.19 -8.21 9.75
C LEU A 253 -13.25 -8.75 8.31
N GLY A 254 -13.18 -10.07 8.12
CA GLY A 254 -13.17 -10.69 6.81
C GLY A 254 -11.86 -10.50 6.06
N VAL A 255 -10.71 -10.44 6.76
CA VAL A 255 -9.40 -10.21 6.12
C VAL A 255 -9.14 -11.15 4.93
N GLU A 256 -9.65 -12.38 5.00
CA GLU A 256 -9.50 -13.38 3.94
C GLU A 256 -10.07 -12.92 2.60
N SER A 257 -11.22 -12.22 2.56
CA SER A 257 -11.77 -11.76 1.27
C SER A 257 -10.90 -10.67 0.63
N TRP A 258 -10.17 -9.91 1.44
CA TRP A 258 -9.26 -8.86 0.98
C TRP A 258 -7.93 -9.43 0.48
N ILE A 259 -7.47 -10.54 1.07
CA ILE A 259 -6.21 -11.23 0.71
C ILE A 259 -6.41 -12.48 -0.18
N LYS A 260 -7.62 -12.78 -0.71
CA LYS A 260 -7.88 -13.92 -1.63
C LYS A 260 -8.36 -13.48 -3.03
N LYS A 261 -7.55 -13.70 -4.09
CA LYS A 261 -7.87 -13.50 -5.52
C LYS A 261 -6.90 -14.34 -6.36
N GLU A 262 -7.34 -14.76 -7.55
CA GLU A 262 -6.64 -15.75 -8.39
C GLU A 262 -5.69 -15.15 -9.43
N ASN A 263 -5.86 -13.87 -9.78
CA ASN A 263 -5.02 -13.15 -10.75
C ASN A 263 -4.13 -12.13 -10.04
N LEU A 264 -2.81 -12.18 -10.31
CA LEU A 264 -1.76 -11.56 -9.51
C LEU A 264 -1.15 -10.31 -10.14
N PHE A 265 -0.83 -10.43 -11.43
CA PHE A 265 -0.05 -9.51 -12.23
C PHE A 265 -0.83 -9.04 -13.46
N ALA A 266 -1.72 -9.86 -14.02
CA ALA A 266 -2.62 -9.45 -15.08
C ALA A 266 -3.96 -10.18 -15.03
N LEU A 267 -4.99 -9.59 -15.64
CA LEU A 267 -6.29 -10.24 -15.81
C LEU A 267 -6.27 -11.27 -16.95
N GLU A 268 -5.28 -11.20 -17.84
CA GLU A 268 -5.06 -12.16 -18.92
C GLU A 268 -3.99 -13.18 -18.50
N LYS A 269 -4.33 -14.47 -18.56
CA LYS A 269 -3.49 -15.57 -18.07
C LYS A 269 -2.09 -15.59 -18.68
N GLU A 270 -1.99 -15.32 -19.98
CA GLU A 270 -0.71 -15.32 -20.69
C GLU A 270 0.19 -14.17 -20.27
N GLN A 271 -0.36 -12.96 -20.09
CA GLN A 271 0.38 -11.80 -19.60
C GLN A 271 0.77 -11.99 -18.13
N ASP A 272 -0.15 -12.53 -17.32
CA ASP A 272 0.07 -12.80 -15.90
C ASP A 272 1.27 -13.73 -15.72
N LYS A 273 1.31 -14.84 -16.48
CA LYS A 273 2.42 -15.80 -16.46
C LYS A 273 3.76 -15.17 -16.83
N GLU A 274 3.80 -14.34 -17.87
CA GLU A 274 5.04 -13.70 -18.34
C GLU A 274 5.58 -12.70 -17.30
N ILE A 275 4.69 -11.88 -16.73
CA ILE A 275 5.07 -10.92 -15.68
C ILE A 275 5.51 -11.67 -14.42
N ALA A 276 4.79 -12.73 -14.05
CA ALA A 276 5.13 -13.59 -12.93
C ALA A 276 6.53 -14.22 -13.05
N ASP A 277 6.91 -14.65 -14.27
CA ASP A 277 8.24 -15.19 -14.55
C ASP A 277 9.34 -14.13 -14.39
N ARG A 278 9.15 -12.94 -14.98
CA ARG A 278 10.07 -11.79 -14.81
C ARG A 278 10.21 -11.39 -13.34
N TYR A 279 9.08 -11.30 -12.66
CA TYR A 279 9.02 -11.02 -11.24
C TYR A 279 9.83 -12.05 -10.43
N SER A 280 9.69 -13.35 -10.73
CA SER A 280 10.41 -14.42 -10.01
C SER A 280 11.93 -14.30 -10.09
N LYS A 281 12.43 -13.80 -11.21
CA LYS A 281 13.86 -13.63 -11.50
C LYS A 281 14.47 -12.42 -10.80
N ILE A 282 13.64 -11.46 -10.38
CA ILE A 282 14.08 -10.20 -9.77
C ILE A 282 14.13 -10.27 -8.24
N ILE A 283 13.20 -10.99 -7.60
CA ILE A 283 13.10 -11.03 -6.12
C ILE A 283 14.34 -11.65 -5.46
N PHE A 284 14.84 -12.74 -6.04
CA PHE A 284 15.91 -13.55 -5.47
C PHE A 284 17.20 -13.38 -6.26
N GLY A 285 18.28 -13.02 -5.57
CA GLY A 285 19.60 -13.03 -6.17
C GLY A 285 20.03 -14.45 -6.56
N PRO A 286 21.04 -14.60 -7.45
CA PRO A 286 21.51 -15.91 -7.91
C PRO A 286 21.88 -16.87 -6.76
N GLU A 287 22.46 -16.36 -5.68
CA GLU A 287 22.81 -17.16 -4.49
C GLU A 287 21.58 -17.65 -3.73
N GLU A 288 20.55 -16.83 -3.64
CA GLU A 288 19.29 -17.15 -2.95
C GLU A 288 18.49 -18.17 -3.74
N THR A 289 18.41 -18.01 -5.06
CA THR A 289 17.80 -18.97 -5.98
C THR A 289 18.48 -20.33 -5.86
N LYS A 290 19.82 -20.37 -5.87
CA LYS A 290 20.58 -21.61 -5.68
C LYS A 290 20.25 -22.30 -4.35
N LYS A 291 20.18 -21.54 -3.25
CA LYS A 291 19.78 -22.09 -1.92
C LYS A 291 18.38 -22.68 -1.96
N LEU A 292 17.42 -21.99 -2.57
CA LEU A 292 16.05 -22.46 -2.69
C LEU A 292 15.96 -23.76 -3.51
N ASP A 293 16.72 -23.86 -4.60
CA ASP A 293 16.83 -25.08 -5.42
C ASP A 293 17.43 -26.24 -4.62
N GLU A 294 18.53 -25.99 -3.88
CA GLU A 294 19.15 -26.97 -2.99
C GLU A 294 18.18 -27.48 -1.91
N TRP A 295 17.39 -26.59 -1.31
CA TRP A 295 16.40 -26.96 -0.29
C TRP A 295 15.21 -27.74 -0.85
N SER A 296 14.95 -27.61 -2.15
CA SER A 296 13.82 -28.23 -2.85
C SER A 296 14.16 -29.58 -3.52
N SER A 297 15.45 -29.95 -3.59
CA SER A 297 15.96 -31.07 -4.38
C SER A 297 15.77 -32.46 -3.73
N SER A 298 14.69 -33.16 -4.09
CA SER A 298 14.55 -34.63 -3.95
C SER A 298 13.96 -35.33 -5.19
N SER A 299 13.86 -34.65 -6.34
CA SER A 299 13.51 -35.26 -7.63
C SER A 299 14.49 -34.81 -8.71
N SER A 300 14.64 -35.62 -9.76
CA SER A 300 15.63 -35.54 -10.85
C SER A 300 15.54 -34.29 -11.76
N SER A 301 14.86 -33.22 -11.32
CA SER A 301 14.80 -31.89 -11.95
C SER A 301 14.64 -30.73 -10.94
N GLY A 302 15.01 -30.94 -9.66
CA GLY A 302 14.65 -30.12 -8.48
C GLY A 302 15.02 -28.63 -8.48
N THR A 303 14.25 -27.81 -9.18
CA THR A 303 14.31 -26.33 -9.12
C THR A 303 13.14 -25.83 -8.26
N PHE A 304 13.40 -24.89 -7.35
CA PHE A 304 12.35 -24.19 -6.61
C PHE A 304 11.45 -23.45 -7.59
N LYS A 305 10.14 -23.49 -7.33
CA LYS A 305 9.16 -22.65 -8.01
C LYS A 305 8.35 -21.96 -6.94
N SER A 306 8.25 -20.64 -7.06
CA SER A 306 7.38 -19.85 -6.20
C SER A 306 5.94 -20.38 -6.27
N ASN A 307 5.21 -20.24 -5.17
CA ASN A 307 3.86 -20.80 -5.05
C ASN A 307 2.92 -20.30 -6.16
N TYR A 308 3.09 -19.06 -6.63
CA TYR A 308 2.32 -18.55 -7.77
C TYR A 308 2.67 -19.20 -9.12
N LEU A 309 3.94 -19.54 -9.40
CA LEU A 309 4.30 -20.27 -10.63
C LEU A 309 3.77 -21.70 -10.62
N LEU A 310 3.64 -22.31 -9.43
CA LEU A 310 3.01 -23.61 -9.25
C LEU A 310 1.48 -23.53 -9.45
N ALA A 311 0.83 -22.51 -8.89
CA ALA A 311 -0.61 -22.26 -9.01
C ALA A 311 -1.05 -22.12 -10.48
N SER A 312 -0.23 -21.48 -11.32
CA SER A 312 -0.49 -21.33 -12.76
C SER A 312 -0.63 -22.65 -13.55
N ASN A 313 -0.10 -23.76 -13.01
CA ASN A 313 -0.05 -25.07 -13.68
C ASN A 313 -1.01 -26.12 -13.09
N THR A 314 -1.43 -26.00 -11.82
CA THR A 314 -2.18 -27.08 -11.12
C THR A 314 -3.53 -26.67 -10.52
N GLY A 315 -4.01 -25.45 -10.77
CA GLY A 315 -5.35 -25.04 -10.32
C GLY A 315 -5.50 -24.92 -8.80
N ILE A 316 -4.40 -24.65 -8.09
CA ILE A 316 -4.49 -24.21 -6.69
C ILE A 316 -4.87 -22.73 -6.69
N SER A 317 -5.89 -22.43 -5.90
CA SER A 317 -6.59 -21.17 -5.81
C SER A 317 -5.86 -20.19 -4.88
N LEU A 318 -5.87 -18.92 -5.30
CA LEU A 318 -5.63 -17.74 -4.48
C LEU A 318 -4.17 -17.50 -4.10
N VAL A 319 -3.62 -16.49 -4.74
CA VAL A 319 -2.33 -15.92 -4.39
C VAL A 319 -2.40 -14.42 -4.71
N HIS A 320 -2.07 -13.52 -3.77
CA HIS A 320 -2.01 -12.04 -4.02
C HIS A 320 -0.60 -11.47 -4.08
N HIS A 321 -0.48 -10.16 -4.25
CA HIS A 321 0.76 -9.47 -4.51
C HIS A 321 1.92 -9.87 -3.57
N PRO A 322 3.13 -10.11 -4.10
CA PRO A 322 4.30 -10.47 -3.32
C PRO A 322 4.75 -9.36 -2.35
N ALA A 323 5.24 -9.78 -1.19
CA ALA A 323 5.82 -8.93 -0.17
C ALA A 323 7.33 -8.88 -0.35
N LEU A 324 7.94 -7.72 -0.07
CA LEU A 324 9.39 -7.46 -0.01
C LEU A 324 10.04 -7.06 -1.33
N GLU A 325 9.72 -5.84 -1.75
CA GLU A 325 10.08 -5.33 -3.05
C GLU A 325 11.03 -4.14 -2.89
N GLN A 326 12.32 -4.40 -2.99
CA GLN A 326 13.23 -3.41 -3.53
C GLN A 326 14.36 -4.15 -4.22
N THR A 327 14.54 -3.82 -5.49
CA THR A 327 15.82 -3.98 -6.14
C THR A 327 16.21 -2.64 -6.75
N THR A 328 16.86 -1.78 -5.96
CA THR A 328 17.88 -0.91 -6.58
C THR A 328 19.13 -1.74 -6.93
N LEU A 329 19.34 -2.82 -6.17
CA LEU A 329 20.21 -3.98 -6.43
C LEU A 329 19.52 -5.28 -5.97
N PRO A 330 19.80 -6.46 -6.55
CA PRO A 330 19.34 -7.74 -6.00
C PRO A 330 19.63 -7.84 -4.49
N GLY A 331 18.59 -8.04 -3.66
CA GLY A 331 18.72 -8.14 -2.20
C GLY A 331 18.78 -6.83 -1.40
N SER A 332 18.52 -5.65 -1.98
CA SER A 332 18.57 -4.34 -1.27
C SER A 332 17.27 -3.99 -0.52
N ALA A 333 17.36 -3.20 0.57
CA ALA A 333 16.31 -2.98 1.58
C ALA A 333 15.19 -2.03 1.14
N PRO A 334 13.91 -2.26 1.49
CA PRO A 334 12.76 -1.60 0.86
C PRO A 334 12.30 -0.30 1.53
N LEU A 335 11.62 0.55 0.73
CA LEU A 335 10.55 1.45 1.16
C LEU A 335 9.17 0.75 1.06
N ALA A 336 8.02 1.40 1.17
CA ALA A 336 6.71 0.78 0.87
C ALA A 336 5.67 1.86 0.58
N GLU A 337 5.41 2.21 -0.68
CA GLU A 337 4.23 2.98 -1.10
C GLU A 337 3.09 2.08 -1.58
N GLY A 338 1.87 2.49 -1.24
CA GLY A 338 0.80 1.55 -0.92
C GLY A 338 -0.15 1.20 -2.04
N SER A 339 -0.95 0.13 -1.86
CA SER A 339 -2.16 -0.15 -2.65
C SER A 339 -3.44 -0.10 -1.81
N GLN A 340 -4.62 0.05 -2.44
CA GLN A 340 -5.91 0.08 -1.72
C GLN A 340 -6.14 -1.17 -0.84
N LYS A 341 -5.86 -2.36 -1.35
CA LYS A 341 -6.12 -3.60 -0.60
C LYS A 341 -5.21 -3.67 0.63
N GLU A 342 -3.98 -3.19 0.47
CA GLU A 342 -3.04 -3.04 1.57
C GLU A 342 -3.55 -2.04 2.62
N VAL A 343 -4.19 -0.92 2.23
CA VAL A 343 -4.81 0.00 3.21
C VAL A 343 -5.79 -0.73 4.10
N ILE A 344 -6.69 -1.54 3.51
CA ILE A 344 -7.75 -2.18 4.29
C ILE A 344 -7.21 -3.31 5.14
N VAL A 345 -6.27 -4.11 4.63
CA VAL A 345 -5.62 -5.14 5.44
C VAL A 345 -4.79 -4.49 6.55
N PHE A 346 -4.10 -3.38 6.30
CA PHE A 346 -3.36 -2.65 7.32
C PHE A 346 -4.29 -2.02 8.37
N LEU A 347 -5.40 -1.42 7.95
CA LEU A 347 -6.47 -0.95 8.83
C LEU A 347 -7.01 -2.10 9.71
N PHE A 348 -7.19 -3.29 9.13
CA PHE A 348 -7.64 -4.47 9.86
C PHE A 348 -6.62 -4.95 10.89
N GLN A 349 -5.33 -5.01 10.53
CA GLN A 349 -4.27 -5.28 11.49
C GLN A 349 -4.32 -4.28 12.65
N PHE A 350 -4.39 -3.00 12.33
CA PHE A 350 -4.36 -1.91 13.32
C PHE A 350 -5.55 -1.98 14.27
N ALA A 351 -6.77 -2.11 13.72
CA ALA A 351 -8.00 -2.19 14.48
C ALA A 351 -8.07 -3.47 15.34
N ALA A 352 -7.62 -4.61 14.80
CA ALA A 352 -7.60 -5.87 15.52
C ALA A 352 -6.59 -5.85 16.69
N LEU A 353 -5.41 -5.26 16.51
CA LEU A 353 -4.39 -5.11 17.55
C LEU A 353 -4.79 -4.10 18.63
N ILE A 354 -5.47 -3.00 18.27
CA ILE A 354 -6.07 -2.08 19.23
C ILE A 354 -7.13 -2.80 20.07
N ASP A 355 -8.02 -3.55 19.42
CA ASP A 355 -9.08 -4.29 20.11
C ASP A 355 -8.51 -5.34 21.09
N GLU A 356 -7.45 -6.06 20.69
CA GLU A 356 -6.72 -6.97 21.58
C GLU A 356 -6.10 -6.24 22.78
N TYR A 357 -5.52 -5.06 22.57
CA TYR A 357 -4.99 -4.24 23.66
C TYR A 357 -6.10 -3.79 24.63
N VAL A 358 -7.22 -3.30 24.10
CA VAL A 358 -8.38 -2.84 24.87
C VAL A 358 -8.99 -3.96 25.72
N LYS A 359 -9.07 -5.18 25.18
CA LYS A 359 -9.70 -6.34 25.83
C LYS A 359 -8.75 -7.15 26.71
N ARG A 360 -7.45 -6.83 26.73
CA ARG A 360 -6.45 -7.57 27.51
C ARG A 360 -6.80 -7.53 29.01
N LYS A 361 -7.06 -8.70 29.61
CA LYS A 361 -7.49 -8.83 31.02
C LYS A 361 -6.52 -8.19 32.02
N ASN A 362 -5.22 -8.27 31.76
CA ASN A 362 -4.15 -7.69 32.58
C ASN A 362 -3.45 -6.51 31.87
N GLY A 363 -4.17 -5.79 31.01
CA GLY A 363 -3.63 -4.66 30.25
C GLY A 363 -3.76 -3.32 30.98
N ASN A 364 -2.93 -2.34 30.57
CA ASN A 364 -2.94 -1.00 31.15
C ASN A 364 -4.08 -0.10 30.63
N PHE A 365 -4.88 -0.55 29.64
CA PHE A 365 -5.87 0.28 28.95
C PHE A 365 -6.83 1.02 29.90
N LYS A 366 -7.44 0.31 30.85
CA LYS A 366 -8.40 0.93 31.80
C LYS A 366 -7.78 2.01 32.67
N THR A 367 -6.50 1.89 33.00
CA THR A 367 -5.78 2.88 33.80
C THR A 367 -5.27 4.02 32.94
N ASP A 368 -4.76 3.69 31.74
CA ASP A 368 -4.15 4.67 30.85
C ASP A 368 -5.17 5.52 30.10
N PHE A 369 -6.39 5.04 29.87
CA PHE A 369 -7.40 5.75 29.08
C PHE A 369 -8.67 6.11 29.85
N ALA A 370 -8.68 5.96 31.19
CA ALA A 370 -9.82 6.39 32.01
C ALA A 370 -10.13 7.88 31.82
N GLY A 371 -11.29 8.18 31.22
CA GLY A 371 -11.72 9.55 30.96
C GLY A 371 -10.94 10.24 29.84
N ASP A 372 -10.12 9.50 29.09
CA ASP A 372 -9.42 9.99 27.92
C ASP A 372 -10.39 10.01 26.72
N PRO A 373 -10.44 11.10 25.93
CA PRO A 373 -11.37 11.22 24.80
C PRO A 373 -11.17 10.15 23.71
N ARG A 374 -10.05 9.41 23.72
CA ARG A 374 -9.77 8.32 22.78
C ARG A 374 -10.36 6.99 23.21
N GLU A 375 -10.79 6.85 24.47
CA GLU A 375 -11.21 5.58 25.07
C GLU A 375 -12.30 4.88 24.24
N ASP A 376 -13.35 5.62 23.87
CA ASP A 376 -14.50 5.06 23.15
C ASP A 376 -14.16 4.75 21.69
N PHE A 377 -13.31 5.54 21.04
CA PHE A 377 -12.86 5.26 19.68
C PHE A 377 -11.95 4.04 19.62
N MET A 378 -11.09 3.83 20.63
CA MET A 378 -10.27 2.62 20.76
C MET A 378 -11.14 1.38 20.98
N LYS A 379 -12.18 1.45 21.82
CA LYS A 379 -13.15 0.37 22.00
C LYS A 379 -13.96 0.05 20.74
N SER A 380 -14.18 1.04 19.88
CA SER A 380 -14.94 0.89 18.64
C SER A 380 -14.06 0.67 17.40
N ALA A 381 -12.73 0.57 17.54
CA ALA A 381 -11.80 0.51 16.42
C ALA A 381 -12.14 -0.62 15.42
N LEU A 382 -12.44 -1.83 15.94
CA LEU A 382 -12.80 -2.99 15.13
C LEU A 382 -14.08 -2.74 14.30
N GLN A 383 -15.11 -2.19 14.93
CA GLN A 383 -16.37 -1.88 14.26
C GLN A 383 -16.21 -0.76 13.22
N ASN A 384 -15.48 0.30 13.57
CA ASN A 384 -15.19 1.40 12.64
C ASN A 384 -14.45 0.91 11.40
N ALA A 385 -13.43 0.05 11.58
CA ALA A 385 -12.70 -0.58 10.47
C ALA A 385 -13.61 -1.43 9.57
N LYS A 386 -14.51 -2.22 10.18
CA LYS A 386 -15.47 -3.04 9.45
C LYS A 386 -16.42 -2.21 8.58
N VAL A 387 -16.98 -1.12 9.14
CA VAL A 387 -17.89 -0.24 8.40
C VAL A 387 -17.14 0.52 7.30
N MET A 388 -15.92 1.01 7.57
CA MET A 388 -15.07 1.65 6.54
C MET A 388 -14.80 0.73 5.35
N ALA A 389 -14.41 -0.53 5.61
CA ALA A 389 -14.16 -1.50 4.55
C ALA A 389 -15.42 -1.79 3.72
N LYS A 390 -16.58 -1.94 4.38
CA LYS A 390 -17.86 -2.15 3.69
C LYS A 390 -18.24 -0.95 2.81
N ASN A 391 -18.12 0.26 3.34
CA ASN A 391 -18.42 1.49 2.61
C ASN A 391 -17.54 1.64 1.37
N LEU A 392 -16.26 1.28 1.49
CA LEU A 392 -15.32 1.29 0.38
C LEU A 392 -15.67 0.24 -0.69
N GLU A 393 -16.02 -0.98 -0.28
CA GLU A 393 -16.46 -2.04 -1.20
C GLU A 393 -17.71 -1.61 -1.99
N ASP A 394 -18.72 -1.08 -1.29
CA ASP A 394 -19.95 -0.55 -1.91
C ASP A 394 -19.64 0.59 -2.87
N ARG A 395 -18.76 1.49 -2.45
CA ARG A 395 -18.34 2.62 -3.27
C ARG A 395 -17.66 2.17 -4.55
N ILE A 396 -16.72 1.24 -4.50
CA ILE A 396 -16.08 0.70 -5.72
C ILE A 396 -17.13 0.08 -6.65
N SER A 397 -18.06 -0.69 -6.08
CA SER A 397 -19.16 -1.29 -6.84
C SER A 397 -19.99 -0.23 -7.56
N ASN A 398 -20.32 0.87 -6.87
CA ASN A 398 -21.05 2.00 -7.45
C ASN A 398 -20.24 2.75 -8.52
N ILE A 399 -18.93 2.94 -8.31
CA ILE A 399 -18.02 3.54 -9.30
C ILE A 399 -18.01 2.71 -10.59
N ARG A 400 -17.83 1.39 -10.47
CA ARG A 400 -17.89 0.48 -11.62
C ARG A 400 -19.22 0.59 -12.36
N LYS A 401 -20.36 0.56 -11.64
CA LYS A 401 -21.69 0.67 -12.27
C LYS A 401 -21.85 2.00 -13.01
N TYR A 402 -21.37 3.09 -12.42
CA TYR A 402 -21.35 4.38 -13.10
C TYR A 402 -20.46 4.36 -14.35
N PHE A 403 -19.25 3.79 -14.26
CA PHE A 403 -18.33 3.66 -15.40
C PHE A 403 -18.87 2.75 -16.51
N GLN A 404 -19.58 1.68 -16.19
CA GLN A 404 -20.31 0.87 -17.17
C GLN A 404 -21.37 1.70 -17.90
N LYS A 405 -22.12 2.52 -17.16
CA LYS A 405 -23.17 3.38 -17.72
C LYS A 405 -22.63 4.43 -18.68
N ILE A 406 -21.46 5.01 -18.40
CA ILE A 406 -20.82 6.01 -19.27
C ILE A 406 -19.91 5.40 -20.35
N GLU A 407 -19.88 4.06 -20.44
CA GLU A 407 -19.11 3.27 -21.41
C GLU A 407 -17.59 3.39 -21.25
N VAL A 408 -17.14 3.61 -20.01
CA VAL A 408 -15.73 3.55 -19.61
C VAL A 408 -15.31 2.13 -19.27
N VAL A 409 -16.19 1.36 -18.64
CA VAL A 409 -16.00 -0.05 -18.31
C VAL A 409 -16.94 -0.90 -19.15
N ASP A 410 -16.49 -2.08 -19.56
CA ASP A 410 -17.30 -3.07 -20.27
C ASP A 410 -18.58 -3.38 -19.47
N PRO A 411 -19.79 -3.19 -20.04
CA PRO A 411 -21.05 -3.49 -19.36
C PRO A 411 -21.16 -4.95 -18.88
N SER A 412 -20.39 -5.87 -19.49
CA SER A 412 -20.36 -7.28 -19.12
C SER A 412 -19.31 -7.63 -18.06
N PHE A 413 -18.44 -6.69 -17.69
CA PHE A 413 -17.41 -6.93 -16.67
C PHE A 413 -18.04 -7.17 -15.30
N ASP A 414 -17.70 -8.31 -14.69
CA ASP A 414 -18.17 -8.71 -13.37
C ASP A 414 -17.05 -9.42 -12.59
N PRO A 415 -16.47 -8.78 -11.58
CA PRO A 415 -15.39 -9.35 -10.79
C PRO A 415 -15.86 -10.46 -9.85
N SER A 416 -17.17 -10.65 -9.61
CA SER A 416 -17.64 -11.84 -8.88
C SER A 416 -17.40 -13.13 -9.69
N LYS A 417 -17.27 -13.00 -11.01
CA LYS A 417 -16.93 -14.08 -11.95
C LYS A 417 -15.43 -14.30 -12.12
N LEU A 418 -14.58 -13.68 -11.28
CA LEU A 418 -13.11 -13.86 -11.27
C LEU A 418 -12.64 -15.28 -10.89
N SER A 419 -13.52 -16.30 -10.90
CA SER A 419 -13.17 -17.66 -10.50
C SER A 419 -12.63 -18.51 -11.66
N THR A 420 -11.78 -19.47 -11.27
CA THR A 420 -10.84 -20.38 -11.98
C THR A 420 -11.05 -20.83 -13.43
N THR A 421 -12.18 -20.61 -14.10
CA THR A 421 -12.51 -21.33 -15.35
C THR A 421 -12.78 -20.45 -16.57
N SER A 422 -12.77 -19.12 -16.48
CA SER A 422 -13.00 -18.27 -17.65
C SER A 422 -12.11 -17.02 -17.67
N PRO A 423 -11.44 -16.72 -18.81
CA PRO A 423 -10.67 -15.49 -18.94
C PRO A 423 -11.60 -14.28 -18.80
N ILE A 424 -11.10 -13.25 -18.12
CA ILE A 424 -11.86 -12.03 -17.84
C ILE A 424 -12.04 -11.25 -19.13
N ASN A 425 -13.28 -10.97 -19.49
CA ASN A 425 -13.57 -10.11 -20.62
C ASN A 425 -13.80 -8.68 -20.15
N ASN A 426 -12.74 -7.88 -20.10
CA ASN A 426 -12.83 -6.41 -20.00
C ASN A 426 -12.39 -5.75 -21.32
N ASN A 427 -12.44 -6.46 -22.45
CA ASN A 427 -11.85 -6.03 -23.72
C ASN A 427 -12.42 -4.71 -24.24
N LYS A 428 -13.69 -4.41 -23.93
CA LYS A 428 -14.34 -3.15 -24.31
C LYS A 428 -14.15 -2.01 -23.30
N SER A 429 -13.56 -2.28 -22.14
CA SER A 429 -13.19 -1.23 -21.19
C SER A 429 -12.09 -0.33 -21.76
N LYS A 430 -12.07 0.92 -21.31
CA LYS A 430 -11.01 1.87 -21.63
C LYS A 430 -9.69 1.46 -20.97
N ALA A 431 -8.60 1.59 -21.73
CA ALA A 431 -7.25 1.47 -21.21
C ALA A 431 -6.84 2.76 -20.51
N PHE A 432 -6.40 2.65 -19.26
CA PHE A 432 -6.00 3.78 -18.43
C PHE A 432 -4.53 3.65 -18.06
N ALA A 433 -3.72 4.62 -18.47
CA ALA A 433 -2.32 4.71 -18.11
C ALA A 433 -2.14 5.76 -17.01
N ILE A 434 -1.42 5.39 -15.94
CA ILE A 434 -0.99 6.31 -14.89
C ILE A 434 0.53 6.45 -15.03
N VAL A 435 0.98 7.64 -15.38
CA VAL A 435 2.39 7.99 -15.47
C VAL A 435 2.79 8.76 -14.23
N THR A 436 3.73 8.22 -13.47
CA THR A 436 4.36 8.91 -12.35
C THR A 436 5.61 9.60 -12.83
N TYR A 437 5.65 10.91 -12.68
CA TYR A 437 6.85 11.71 -12.87
C TYR A 437 7.56 11.84 -11.51
N PRO A 438 8.85 11.50 -11.43
CA PRO A 438 9.58 11.46 -10.17
C PRO A 438 9.71 12.88 -9.60
N PRO A 439 9.44 13.10 -8.30
CA PRO A 439 9.60 14.44 -7.76
C PRO A 439 11.05 14.87 -7.73
N SER A 440 11.34 16.07 -8.26
CA SER A 440 12.70 16.62 -8.30
C SER A 440 13.34 16.73 -6.89
N SER A 441 12.53 16.93 -5.85
CA SER A 441 12.96 16.99 -4.45
C SER A 441 13.61 15.72 -3.92
N PHE A 442 13.42 14.57 -4.58
CA PHE A 442 14.01 13.30 -4.16
C PHE A 442 15.33 12.96 -4.88
N GLY A 443 15.72 13.72 -5.91
CA GLY A 443 16.98 13.53 -6.64
C GLY A 443 16.99 12.29 -7.53
N ALA A 444 16.93 12.48 -8.86
CA ALA A 444 17.17 11.45 -9.88
C ALA A 444 16.32 10.16 -9.77
N GLY A 445 14.98 10.29 -9.84
CA GLY A 445 14.09 9.14 -10.03
C GLY A 445 13.81 8.82 -11.50
N GLU A 446 13.24 7.65 -11.74
CA GLU A 446 12.71 7.24 -13.05
C GLU A 446 11.24 7.64 -13.17
N ALA A 447 10.83 8.06 -14.36
CA ALA A 447 9.42 8.15 -14.73
C ALA A 447 8.90 6.75 -15.06
N THR A 448 7.68 6.47 -14.61
CA THR A 448 7.15 5.11 -14.62
C THR A 448 5.69 5.06 -15.06
N ILE A 449 5.32 4.00 -15.76
CA ILE A 449 3.91 3.62 -15.93
C ILE A 449 3.55 2.66 -14.81
N GLN A 450 2.60 3.08 -13.98
CA GLN A 450 2.13 2.32 -12.83
C GLN A 450 1.23 1.17 -13.26
N SER A 451 1.24 0.10 -12.47
CA SER A 451 0.57 -1.15 -12.82
C SER A 451 -0.59 -1.50 -11.90
N MET A 452 -1.21 -2.66 -12.15
CA MET A 452 -2.19 -3.24 -11.22
C MET A 452 -1.62 -3.69 -9.89
N SER A 453 -0.29 -3.76 -9.75
CA SER A 453 0.33 -4.00 -8.45
C SER A 453 -0.01 -2.90 -7.45
N LYS A 454 0.24 -1.64 -7.84
CA LYS A 454 -0.04 -0.47 -7.02
C LYS A 454 -1.53 -0.13 -6.96
N PHE A 455 -2.24 -0.29 -8.09
CA PHE A 455 -3.65 0.08 -8.20
C PHE A 455 -4.56 -1.10 -8.57
N PRO A 456 -4.59 -2.22 -7.80
CA PRO A 456 -5.31 -3.43 -8.19
C PRO A 456 -6.81 -3.20 -8.30
N PHE A 457 -7.37 -2.25 -7.56
CA PHE A 457 -8.79 -1.93 -7.59
C PHE A 457 -9.26 -1.34 -8.92
N LEU A 458 -8.39 -0.59 -9.64
CA LEU A 458 -8.73 -0.01 -10.94
C LEU A 458 -9.05 -1.09 -11.97
N TYR A 459 -8.32 -2.21 -11.88
CA TYR A 459 -8.36 -3.26 -12.88
C TYR A 459 -9.19 -4.46 -12.40
N THR A 460 -8.94 -4.95 -11.19
CA THR A 460 -9.59 -6.16 -10.65
C THR A 460 -10.99 -5.91 -10.09
N ASP A 461 -11.33 -4.68 -9.69
CA ASP A 461 -12.61 -4.38 -9.04
C ASP A 461 -13.48 -3.44 -9.87
N ILE A 462 -12.89 -2.37 -10.43
CA ILE A 462 -13.57 -1.41 -11.31
C ILE A 462 -13.69 -1.93 -12.74
N GLY A 463 -12.64 -2.58 -13.27
CA GLY A 463 -12.66 -3.20 -14.60
C GLY A 463 -12.06 -2.37 -15.73
N LEU A 464 -11.21 -1.39 -15.42
CA LEU A 464 -10.39 -0.71 -16.44
C LEU A 464 -9.36 -1.69 -17.03
N ARG A 465 -8.79 -1.35 -18.18
CA ARG A 465 -7.65 -2.07 -18.76
C ARG A 465 -6.35 -1.37 -18.39
N GLN A 466 -5.34 -2.15 -18.01
CA GLN A 466 -3.97 -1.66 -17.90
C GLN A 466 -3.29 -1.67 -19.26
N VAL A 467 -2.24 -0.88 -19.41
CA VAL A 467 -1.38 -0.88 -20.60
C VAL A 467 -0.21 -1.84 -20.40
N PHE A 468 0.23 -2.44 -21.50
CA PHE A 468 1.37 -3.36 -21.51
C PHE A 468 2.32 -3.00 -22.63
N PRO A 469 3.62 -3.30 -22.48
CA PRO A 469 4.57 -3.06 -23.54
C PRO A 469 4.38 -4.10 -24.65
N THR A 470 4.53 -3.68 -25.91
CA THR A 470 4.38 -4.53 -27.10
C THR A 470 5.40 -5.68 -27.12
N ASN A 471 6.56 -5.50 -26.49
CA ASN A 471 7.61 -6.50 -26.38
C ASN A 471 7.47 -7.48 -25.19
N LEU A 472 6.35 -7.47 -24.44
CA LEU A 472 6.17 -8.33 -23.26
C LEU A 472 6.52 -9.81 -23.53
N LYS A 473 6.17 -10.31 -24.73
CA LYS A 473 6.38 -11.72 -25.16
C LYS A 473 7.77 -12.04 -25.72
N LYS A 474 8.68 -11.07 -25.88
CA LYS A 474 10.02 -11.32 -26.44
C LYS A 474 10.94 -11.88 -25.34
N THR A 475 10.99 -13.20 -25.25
CA THR A 475 12.01 -13.96 -24.52
C THR A 475 13.16 -14.30 -25.45
N ASN A 476 14.00 -13.32 -25.79
CA ASN A 476 15.30 -13.66 -26.37
C ASN A 476 16.23 -14.06 -25.23
N GLY A 477 16.79 -15.25 -25.31
CA GLY A 477 17.67 -15.88 -24.31
C GLY A 477 19.04 -15.21 -24.12
N ASP A 478 19.12 -13.90 -24.34
CA ASP A 478 20.28 -13.09 -24.03
C ASP A 478 20.03 -12.34 -22.72
N HIS A 479 21.06 -12.27 -21.88
CA HIS A 479 21.06 -11.42 -20.69
C HIS A 479 20.87 -9.95 -21.11
N ILE A 480 19.62 -9.46 -21.09
CA ILE A 480 19.35 -8.03 -21.18
C ILE A 480 19.96 -7.40 -19.93
N SER A 481 20.78 -6.37 -20.10
CA SER A 481 21.31 -5.58 -18.98
C SER A 481 20.12 -5.00 -18.20
N TRP A 482 20.15 -5.09 -16.87
CA TRP A 482 19.09 -4.54 -16.01
C TRP A 482 18.82 -3.05 -16.23
N GLU A 483 19.82 -2.31 -16.72
CA GLU A 483 19.72 -0.88 -17.06
C GLU A 483 18.79 -0.63 -18.27
N ASP A 484 18.73 -1.60 -19.18
CA ASP A 484 17.94 -1.61 -20.41
C ASP A 484 16.58 -2.32 -20.23
N GLU A 485 16.29 -2.89 -19.05
CA GLU A 485 15.04 -3.59 -18.80
C GLU A 485 13.90 -2.62 -18.47
N ILE A 486 12.82 -2.71 -19.24
CA ILE A 486 11.61 -1.89 -19.07
C ILE A 486 10.78 -2.32 -17.85
N PHE A 487 10.93 -3.57 -17.41
CA PHE A 487 10.24 -4.11 -16.24
C PHE A 487 11.05 -3.80 -14.99
N SER A 488 10.41 -3.29 -13.96
CA SER A 488 11.08 -2.99 -12.69
C SER A 488 10.17 -3.33 -11.53
N VAL A 489 10.79 -3.57 -10.38
CA VAL A 489 10.11 -3.90 -9.13
C VAL A 489 10.70 -3.03 -8.04
N ASP A 490 9.84 -2.26 -7.37
CA ASP A 490 10.15 -1.53 -6.17
C ASP A 490 9.04 -1.76 -5.15
N ASP A 491 9.06 -0.97 -4.10
CA ASP A 491 8.17 -1.06 -2.98
C ASP A 491 6.69 -0.77 -3.30
N ASN A 492 6.43 -0.17 -4.46
CA ASN A 492 5.10 0.06 -5.02
C ASN A 492 4.52 -1.11 -5.77
N GLY A 493 5.32 -2.16 -5.99
CA GLY A 493 4.99 -3.18 -6.94
C GLY A 493 5.96 -3.36 -8.06
N TRP A 494 5.46 -4.03 -9.09
CA TRP A 494 6.07 -3.98 -10.40
C TRP A 494 5.51 -2.82 -11.21
N TRP A 495 6.31 -2.26 -12.11
CA TRP A 495 5.95 -1.13 -12.97
C TRP A 495 6.84 -1.13 -14.22
N TRP A 496 6.54 -0.20 -15.13
CA TRP A 496 7.29 -0.05 -16.38
C TRP A 496 8.12 1.22 -16.41
N LYS A 497 9.43 1.08 -16.55
CA LYS A 497 10.39 2.17 -16.70
C LYS A 497 10.18 2.86 -18.04
N ILE A 498 9.99 4.18 -18.03
CA ILE A 498 9.90 5.00 -19.25
C ILE A 498 10.97 6.09 -19.29
N GLY A 499 12.05 5.92 -18.51
CA GLY A 499 13.23 6.77 -18.49
C GLY A 499 13.20 7.87 -17.44
N ASN A 500 14.27 8.66 -17.36
CA ASN A 500 14.45 9.72 -16.36
C ASN A 500 13.56 10.96 -16.65
N VAL A 501 13.92 12.11 -16.08
CA VAL A 501 13.21 13.39 -16.28
C VAL A 501 12.95 13.77 -17.74
N ASN A 502 13.79 13.33 -18.69
CA ASN A 502 13.64 13.60 -20.12
C ASN A 502 12.85 12.53 -20.87
N LEU A 503 12.47 11.44 -20.17
CA LEU A 503 11.90 10.22 -20.71
C LEU A 503 12.82 9.50 -21.71
N ASP A 504 12.70 8.19 -21.77
CA ASP A 504 13.36 7.36 -22.77
C ASP A 504 12.35 7.06 -23.89
N SER A 505 12.62 7.61 -25.07
CA SER A 505 11.76 7.44 -26.23
C SER A 505 11.62 5.97 -26.62
N SER A 506 12.69 5.16 -26.51
CA SER A 506 12.68 3.75 -26.89
C SER A 506 11.77 2.90 -26.00
N ASN A 507 11.74 3.21 -24.70
CA ASN A 507 10.82 2.58 -23.74
C ASN A 507 9.39 3.08 -23.93
N LEU A 508 9.18 4.38 -24.15
CA LEU A 508 7.85 4.94 -24.43
C LEU A 508 7.20 4.32 -25.67
N PHE A 509 7.95 4.10 -26.75
CA PHE A 509 7.45 3.46 -27.98
C PHE A 509 6.96 2.03 -27.75
N GLN A 510 7.40 1.34 -26.68
CA GLN A 510 6.84 0.03 -26.35
C GLN A 510 5.35 0.10 -25.97
N PHE A 511 4.85 1.28 -25.57
CA PHE A 511 3.46 1.50 -25.16
C PHE A 511 2.66 2.36 -26.13
N GLU A 512 3.14 2.49 -27.38
CA GLU A 512 2.48 3.30 -28.39
C GLU A 512 1.03 2.85 -28.63
N ASN A 513 0.12 3.84 -28.69
CA ASN A 513 -1.29 3.65 -29.04
C ASN A 513 -2.04 2.64 -28.13
N GLN A 514 -1.64 2.53 -26.86
CA GLN A 514 -2.24 1.59 -25.90
C GLN A 514 -3.37 2.21 -25.05
N ALA A 515 -3.25 3.47 -24.65
CA ALA A 515 -4.12 4.11 -23.66
C ALA A 515 -5.29 4.90 -24.28
N ASP A 516 -6.49 4.76 -23.73
CA ASP A 516 -7.63 5.64 -24.05
C ASP A 516 -7.60 6.92 -23.21
N SER A 517 -7.05 6.84 -21.98
CA SER A 517 -6.92 7.95 -21.04
C SER A 517 -5.57 7.87 -20.32
N LEU A 518 -4.97 9.04 -20.08
CA LEU A 518 -3.69 9.22 -19.43
C LEU A 518 -3.86 10.11 -18.19
N LEU A 519 -3.37 9.63 -17.05
CA LEU A 519 -3.19 10.43 -15.84
C LEU A 519 -1.70 10.65 -15.59
N VAL A 520 -1.28 11.91 -15.55
CA VAL A 520 0.07 12.30 -15.14
C VAL A 520 0.06 12.68 -13.67
N LEU A 521 0.92 12.04 -12.89
CA LEU A 521 1.15 12.31 -11.48
C LEU A 521 2.48 13.04 -11.31
N ALA A 522 2.44 14.24 -10.76
CA ALA A 522 3.63 15.03 -10.48
C ALA A 522 3.36 15.98 -9.30
N ASN A 523 4.41 16.40 -8.59
CA ASN A 523 4.25 17.52 -7.66
C ASN A 523 3.96 18.81 -8.45
N PRO A 524 3.33 19.82 -7.83
CA PRO A 524 2.96 21.06 -8.52
C PRO A 524 4.15 21.76 -9.21
N GLU A 525 5.32 21.74 -8.58
CA GLU A 525 6.55 22.32 -9.12
C GLU A 525 7.00 21.58 -10.38
N ASP A 526 7.06 20.24 -10.33
CA ASP A 526 7.43 19.41 -11.48
C ASP A 526 6.39 19.49 -12.61
N TRP A 527 5.09 19.54 -12.25
CA TRP A 527 4.01 19.72 -13.21
C TRP A 527 4.16 21.03 -13.97
N ASN A 528 4.50 22.13 -13.29
CA ASN A 528 4.72 23.42 -13.94
C ASN A 528 5.87 23.37 -14.95
N LEU A 529 6.88 22.53 -14.73
CA LEU A 529 7.99 22.34 -15.67
C LEU A 529 7.56 21.52 -16.90
N ILE A 530 6.79 20.45 -16.71
CA ILE A 530 6.41 19.57 -17.83
C ILE A 530 5.17 20.06 -18.58
N ASN A 531 4.32 20.90 -17.97
CA ASN A 531 3.11 21.46 -18.56
C ASN A 531 3.35 22.77 -19.34
N ASP A 532 4.57 22.95 -19.86
CA ASP A 532 4.87 24.01 -20.82
C ASP A 532 4.52 23.56 -22.24
N LYS A 533 4.01 24.49 -23.07
CA LYS A 533 3.65 24.19 -24.48
C LYS A 533 4.84 23.74 -25.33
N ASN A 534 6.06 24.06 -24.92
CA ASN A 534 7.31 23.68 -25.56
C ASN A 534 7.98 22.48 -24.90
N ALA A 535 7.48 22.00 -23.75
CA ALA A 535 8.05 20.84 -23.09
C ALA A 535 7.90 19.59 -23.97
N VAL A 536 9.04 18.97 -24.29
CA VAL A 536 9.08 17.72 -25.06
C VAL A 536 8.47 16.56 -24.27
N THR A 537 8.72 16.53 -22.95
CA THR A 537 8.25 15.50 -22.02
C THR A 537 6.74 15.24 -22.15
N LEU A 538 5.89 16.27 -22.02
CA LEU A 538 4.44 16.08 -22.10
C LEU A 538 3.99 15.68 -23.51
N LYS A 539 4.63 16.18 -24.57
CA LYS A 539 4.32 15.78 -25.95
C LYS A 539 4.66 14.30 -26.19
N SER A 540 5.82 13.85 -25.70
CA SER A 540 6.25 12.44 -25.81
C SER A 540 5.31 11.47 -25.10
N LEU A 541 4.67 11.87 -24.00
CA LEU A 541 3.62 11.06 -23.37
C LEU A 541 2.37 10.88 -24.25
N GLY A 542 2.17 11.74 -25.25
CA GLY A 542 1.13 11.63 -26.26
C GLY A 542 1.19 10.35 -27.08
N THR A 543 2.38 9.77 -27.26
CA THR A 543 2.60 8.47 -27.93
C THR A 543 1.84 7.33 -27.25
N LEU A 544 1.61 7.39 -25.93
CA LEU A 544 0.84 6.39 -25.20
C LEU A 544 -0.63 6.35 -25.62
N LEU A 545 -1.18 7.49 -26.06
CA LEU A 545 -2.60 7.65 -26.32
C LEU A 545 -3.01 7.08 -27.68
N LYS A 546 -4.22 6.52 -27.72
CA LYS A 546 -4.78 6.01 -28.97
C LYS A 546 -4.96 7.10 -30.02
N GLY A 547 -4.44 6.82 -31.22
CA GLY A 547 -4.46 7.73 -32.36
C GLY A 547 -3.38 8.82 -32.34
N GLU A 548 -2.25 8.59 -31.63
CA GLU A 548 -1.03 9.42 -31.63
C GLU A 548 -1.33 10.93 -31.52
N LYS A 549 -1.62 11.37 -30.29
CA LYS A 549 -2.08 12.74 -30.05
C LYS A 549 -0.98 13.60 -29.49
N ASP A 550 -0.69 14.72 -30.14
CA ASP A 550 0.02 15.83 -29.50
C ASP A 550 -0.78 16.29 -28.28
N ILE A 551 -0.14 16.24 -27.10
CA ILE A 551 -0.76 16.72 -25.87
C ILE A 551 -0.78 18.25 -25.86
N ASP A 552 -1.97 18.82 -25.76
CA ASP A 552 -2.24 20.24 -25.58
C ASP A 552 -2.29 20.55 -24.09
N ALA A 553 -1.20 21.10 -23.56
CA ALA A 553 -1.04 21.52 -22.17
C ALA A 553 -2.23 22.38 -21.66
N GLY A 554 -2.82 23.22 -22.53
CA GLY A 554 -3.95 24.08 -22.16
C GLY A 554 -5.28 23.33 -21.98
N LYS A 555 -5.35 22.08 -22.44
CA LYS A 555 -6.54 21.23 -22.37
C LYS A 555 -6.46 20.12 -21.32
N VAL A 556 -5.32 19.94 -20.66
CA VAL A 556 -5.19 18.98 -19.54
C VAL A 556 -6.27 19.29 -18.49
N ASN A 557 -6.92 18.24 -17.96
CA ASN A 557 -8.04 18.32 -17.02
C ASN A 557 -9.35 18.96 -17.57
N LYS A 558 -9.44 19.27 -18.88
CA LYS A 558 -10.67 19.79 -19.51
C LYS A 558 -11.61 18.69 -19.96
N GLU A 559 -12.87 19.06 -20.16
CA GLU A 559 -13.92 18.17 -20.66
C GLU A 559 -13.53 17.51 -21.99
N LYS A 560 -13.86 16.22 -22.14
CA LYS A 560 -13.57 15.40 -23.33
C LYS A 560 -12.09 15.27 -23.70
N TYR A 561 -11.17 15.74 -22.86
CA TYR A 561 -9.75 15.64 -23.14
C TYR A 561 -9.11 14.44 -22.42
N PRO A 562 -8.43 13.52 -23.11
CA PRO A 562 -8.03 12.23 -22.54
C PRO A 562 -6.88 12.33 -21.52
N VAL A 563 -6.31 13.51 -21.31
CA VAL A 563 -5.18 13.73 -20.40
C VAL A 563 -5.63 14.48 -19.14
N SER A 564 -5.31 13.91 -17.99
CA SER A 564 -5.53 14.50 -16.68
C SER A 564 -4.21 14.63 -15.90
N TYR A 565 -4.18 15.58 -14.98
CA TYR A 565 -3.08 15.79 -14.03
C TYR A 565 -3.62 15.70 -12.61
N ASN A 566 -2.86 15.06 -11.71
CA ASN A 566 -3.11 15.11 -10.28
C ASN A 566 -1.80 15.18 -9.47
N LYS A 567 -1.89 15.65 -8.23
CA LYS A 567 -0.76 15.74 -7.31
C LYS A 567 -0.28 14.33 -6.95
N TYR A 568 1.02 14.11 -7.08
CA TYR A 568 1.69 12.83 -6.77
C TYR A 568 1.32 12.29 -5.39
N HIS A 569 1.41 13.11 -4.33
CA HIS A 569 1.20 12.67 -2.95
C HIS A 569 -0.13 11.94 -2.69
N LEU A 570 -1.25 12.35 -3.32
CA LEU A 570 -2.54 11.68 -3.13
C LEU A 570 -2.54 10.26 -3.73
N TRP A 571 -1.99 10.11 -4.93
CA TRP A 571 -1.99 8.85 -5.68
C TRP A 571 -0.88 7.90 -5.27
N ASN A 572 0.04 8.38 -4.44
CA ASN A 572 1.24 7.68 -4.06
C ASN A 572 1.23 7.31 -2.56
N GLU A 573 1.27 8.33 -1.71
CA GLU A 573 1.33 8.21 -0.26
C GLU A 573 -0.08 8.09 0.35
N GLY A 574 -1.07 8.71 -0.29
CA GLY A 574 -2.47 8.65 0.13
C GLY A 574 -3.07 7.24 0.10
N LEU A 575 -2.45 6.30 -0.62
CA LEU A 575 -2.81 4.87 -0.60
C LEU A 575 -2.41 4.16 0.70
N ARG A 576 -2.13 4.87 1.80
CA ARG A 576 -1.93 4.29 3.12
C ARG A 576 -3.06 4.63 4.12
N SER A 577 -4.04 5.44 3.68
CA SER A 577 -5.12 5.94 4.54
C SER A 577 -6.50 5.81 3.88
N PRO A 578 -7.53 5.32 4.59
CA PRO A 578 -8.91 5.33 4.11
C PRO A 578 -9.42 6.72 3.67
N ILE A 579 -8.95 7.80 4.30
CA ILE A 579 -9.34 9.18 3.93
C ILE A 579 -8.83 9.51 2.53
N ALA A 580 -7.52 9.36 2.33
CA ALA A 580 -6.89 9.70 1.07
C ALA A 580 -7.30 8.75 -0.06
N LEU A 581 -7.53 7.46 0.21
CA LEU A 581 -8.12 6.55 -0.76
C LEU A 581 -9.50 7.03 -1.23
N ASN A 582 -10.35 7.53 -0.32
CA ASN A 582 -11.64 8.07 -0.71
C ASN A 582 -11.52 9.36 -1.54
N LEU A 583 -10.54 10.23 -1.26
CA LEU A 583 -10.22 11.40 -2.08
C LEU A 583 -9.67 11.00 -3.46
N LEU A 584 -8.88 9.94 -3.54
CA LEU A 584 -8.39 9.38 -4.80
C LEU A 584 -9.56 8.89 -5.66
N LEU A 585 -10.48 8.13 -5.08
CA LEU A 585 -11.67 7.64 -5.78
C LEU A 585 -12.59 8.78 -6.26
N ASP A 586 -12.69 9.89 -5.52
CA ASP A 586 -13.37 11.10 -5.99
C ASP A 586 -12.73 11.63 -7.28
N ASN A 587 -11.40 11.75 -7.26
CA ASN A 587 -10.63 12.23 -8.40
C ASN A 587 -10.76 11.30 -9.61
N LEU A 588 -10.71 9.98 -9.40
CA LEU A 588 -10.92 8.99 -10.44
C LEU A 588 -12.28 9.15 -11.12
N VAL A 589 -13.36 9.24 -10.35
CA VAL A 589 -14.72 9.42 -10.91
C VAL A 589 -14.81 10.75 -11.66
N ASN A 590 -14.26 11.83 -11.11
CA ASN A 590 -14.24 13.14 -11.75
C ASN A 590 -13.43 13.18 -13.06
N ILE A 591 -12.32 12.46 -13.14
CA ILE A 591 -11.54 12.32 -14.38
C ILE A 591 -12.42 11.69 -15.47
N PHE A 592 -12.95 10.50 -15.22
CA PHE A 592 -13.72 9.78 -16.24
C PHE A 592 -15.07 10.44 -16.55
N GLN A 593 -15.73 11.05 -15.57
CA GLN A 593 -16.94 11.84 -15.80
C GLN A 593 -16.66 13.00 -16.77
N ARG A 594 -15.62 13.82 -16.54
CA ARG A 594 -15.28 14.93 -17.45
C ARG A 594 -14.89 14.47 -18.84
N GLN A 595 -14.21 13.33 -18.95
CA GLN A 595 -13.73 12.80 -20.22
C GLN A 595 -14.86 12.17 -21.07
N TYR A 596 -15.78 11.44 -20.44
CA TYR A 596 -16.73 10.57 -21.16
C TYR A 596 -18.21 10.94 -20.96
N ASP A 597 -18.55 11.72 -19.92
CA ASP A 597 -19.90 12.21 -19.67
C ASP A 597 -19.93 13.66 -19.11
N PRO A 598 -19.30 14.64 -19.79
CA PRO A 598 -19.09 16.00 -19.26
C PRO A 598 -20.40 16.75 -18.94
N LYS A 599 -21.48 16.42 -19.66
CA LYS A 599 -22.79 17.05 -19.50
C LYS A 599 -23.79 16.19 -18.72
N PHE A 600 -23.30 15.12 -18.09
CA PHE A 600 -24.10 14.12 -17.38
C PHE A 600 -25.20 13.50 -18.27
N VAL A 601 -25.06 13.55 -19.60
CA VAL A 601 -26.11 13.13 -20.56
C VAL A 601 -26.31 11.62 -20.50
N LYS A 602 -25.23 10.83 -20.42
CA LYS A 602 -25.31 9.38 -20.34
C LYS A 602 -25.89 8.91 -18.99
N SER A 603 -25.83 9.78 -17.98
CA SER A 603 -26.37 9.53 -16.64
C SER A 603 -27.78 10.09 -16.38
N LYS A 604 -28.37 10.90 -17.28
CA LYS A 604 -29.71 11.51 -17.09
C LYS A 604 -30.82 10.46 -17.25
N GLY A 605 -31.65 10.27 -16.21
CA GLY A 605 -32.82 9.37 -16.23
C GLY A 605 -33.32 8.86 -14.86
N GLU A 606 -32.58 9.09 -13.77
CA GLU A 606 -32.98 8.64 -12.43
C GLU A 606 -33.21 9.84 -11.50
N ASN A 607 -34.25 9.76 -10.64
CA ASN A 607 -34.54 10.70 -9.56
C ASN A 607 -33.26 11.07 -8.80
N GLN A 608 -33.21 12.26 -8.18
CA GLN A 608 -32.13 12.98 -7.45
C GLN A 608 -30.95 12.20 -6.77
N ASN A 609 -30.97 10.88 -6.70
CA ASN A 609 -29.94 9.94 -6.24
C ASN A 609 -29.28 9.12 -7.38
N GLY A 610 -28.97 9.72 -8.53
CA GLY A 610 -28.45 8.99 -9.71
C GLY A 610 -27.12 8.25 -9.51
N CYS A 611 -26.76 7.33 -10.42
CA CYS A 611 -25.54 6.51 -10.36
C CYS A 611 -24.24 7.29 -10.05
N TYR A 612 -24.10 8.52 -10.58
CA TYR A 612 -22.96 9.38 -10.26
C TYR A 612 -22.92 9.75 -8.77
N ALA A 613 -24.05 10.16 -8.18
CA ALA A 613 -24.13 10.52 -6.77
C ALA A 613 -23.71 9.35 -5.87
N LYS A 614 -24.15 8.13 -6.20
CA LYS A 614 -23.75 6.90 -5.48
C LYS A 614 -22.26 6.56 -5.64
N ALA A 615 -21.66 6.83 -6.80
CA ALA A 615 -20.22 6.65 -7.02
C ALA A 615 -19.37 7.65 -6.21
N MET A 616 -19.93 8.84 -5.97
CA MET A 616 -19.29 9.91 -5.18
C MET A 616 -19.50 9.78 -3.67
N ASP A 617 -20.44 8.94 -3.22
CA ASP A 617 -20.74 8.71 -1.82
C ASP A 617 -19.63 7.90 -1.14
N TRP A 618 -19.16 8.39 0.01
CA TRP A 618 -18.14 7.72 0.83
C TRP A 618 -18.75 6.71 1.79
N GLY A 619 -20.07 6.73 2.00
CA GLY A 619 -20.78 5.87 2.94
C GLY A 619 -20.91 6.46 4.35
N ASN A 620 -21.79 5.85 5.15
CA ASN A 620 -22.28 6.36 6.43
C ASN A 620 -21.21 6.59 7.50
N TYR A 621 -20.13 5.80 7.52
CA TYR A 621 -19.01 6.01 8.43
C TYR A 621 -18.53 7.46 8.37
N TRP A 622 -18.37 8.00 7.16
CA TRP A 622 -17.76 9.31 6.98
C TRP A 622 -18.72 10.44 7.33
N HIS A 623 -19.99 10.35 6.90
CA HIS A 623 -20.94 11.45 7.07
C HIS A 623 -21.80 11.37 8.35
N GLU A 624 -21.94 10.20 8.98
CA GLU A 624 -22.73 10.03 10.22
C GLU A 624 -21.85 9.85 11.46
N ALA A 625 -20.71 9.15 11.35
CA ALA A 625 -19.84 8.86 12.48
C ALA A 625 -18.63 9.80 12.54
N PHE A 626 -17.82 9.85 11.48
CA PHE A 626 -16.56 10.57 11.43
C PHE A 626 -16.74 12.08 11.63
N ILE A 627 -17.46 12.76 10.72
CA ILE A 627 -17.66 14.22 10.83
C ILE A 627 -18.46 14.63 12.07
N ALA A 628 -19.28 13.72 12.61
CA ALA A 628 -20.06 13.96 13.82
C ALA A 628 -19.24 13.75 15.10
N GLY A 629 -18.02 13.19 15.01
CA GLY A 629 -17.21 12.85 16.16
C GLY A 629 -17.80 11.73 17.02
N LYS A 630 -18.44 10.74 16.40
CA LYS A 630 -19.12 9.62 17.07
C LYS A 630 -18.53 8.28 16.64
N SER A 631 -18.53 7.30 17.53
CA SER A 631 -18.23 5.91 17.19
C SER A 631 -19.42 5.26 16.45
N CYS A 632 -19.14 4.30 15.57
CA CYS A 632 -20.21 3.52 14.95
C CYS A 632 -20.92 2.63 15.99
N GLU A 633 -22.25 2.74 16.05
CA GLU A 633 -23.07 1.76 16.76
C GLU A 633 -23.13 0.44 15.97
N LYS A 634 -23.24 -0.70 16.66
CA LYS A 634 -23.29 -2.05 16.04
C LYS A 634 -24.44 -2.22 15.03
N ASN A 635 -25.44 -1.35 15.02
CA ASN A 635 -26.66 -1.45 14.20
C ASN A 635 -26.58 -0.72 12.85
N LEU A 636 -25.46 -0.07 12.51
CA LEU A 636 -25.32 0.68 11.25
C LEU A 636 -25.10 -0.18 9.98
N ILE A 637 -25.23 -1.50 10.07
CA ILE A 637 -25.09 -2.43 8.93
C ILE A 637 -26.45 -2.61 8.25
N GLN A 638 -27.06 -1.55 7.73
CA GLN A 638 -28.12 -1.70 6.75
C GLN A 638 -28.32 -0.39 5.99
N VAL A 639 -28.19 -0.46 4.66
CA VAL A 639 -29.12 -0.01 3.60
C VAL A 639 -28.28 0.33 2.36
N GLN A 640 -28.51 -0.32 1.21
CA GLN A 640 -29.03 0.34 -0.01
C GLN A 640 -29.08 -0.53 -1.27
N SER A 641 -30.08 -0.16 -2.06
CA SER A 641 -30.71 -0.79 -3.22
C SER A 641 -29.91 -0.67 -4.52
N GLU A 642 -30.09 -1.70 -5.34
CA GLU A 642 -29.42 -1.95 -6.61
C GLU A 642 -29.66 -0.85 -7.66
N CYS A 643 -28.58 -0.31 -8.24
CA CYS A 643 -28.62 0.25 -9.60
C CYS A 643 -28.78 -0.91 -10.57
N LYS A 644 -29.87 -0.93 -11.34
CA LYS A 644 -30.12 -1.95 -12.36
C LYS A 644 -29.50 -1.53 -13.68
N VAL A 645 -28.72 -2.42 -14.28
CA VAL A 645 -28.22 -2.29 -15.65
C VAL A 645 -29.28 -2.95 -16.54
N ASN A 646 -29.90 -2.18 -17.44
CA ASN A 646 -30.78 -2.73 -18.48
C ASN A 646 -29.96 -3.05 -19.73
#